data_AF-A0A955YQR7-F1
#
_entry.id   AF-A0A955YQR7-F1
#
_cell.length_a   1.000
_cell.length_b   1.000
_cell.length_c   1.000
_cell.angle_alpha   90.00
_cell.angle_beta   90.00
_cell.angle_gamma   90.00
#
_symmetry.space_group_name_H-M   'P 1'
#
loop_
_entity.id
_entity.type
_entity.pdbx_description
1 polymer ?
#
loop_
_entity_poly.entity_id
_entity_poly.type
_entity_poly.pdbx_seq_one_letter_code
_entity_poly.pdbx_strand_id
1 'polypeptide(L)'
;MRTGSLPALPSRLAVASALTACCACLAPNLARAEGSLGAGAELASTQALRVTTDIFVDVINPAVETIVWTGKGNVTVTDPLGATVGTFASGATITPSMSGSYKLDLLENQFDVDGNGGLVNGTQVAWDVTLFVSGVPRDGRVYSFAWGFNTGGFNMASATNASFYARVPGGDTESFAVMELRTDGLAGFIFEVQGNSTGVRGPNAGRSVPEVGNSAANEYQMYLNPPDDATYSFLGPQVRDFSFRGGTEITGGVPACDEFVGGATTGEFVFTSNVVGSFHLVCDLNRDGRFDIVDTGDFLFLGAAVAGTNRVPFDGRDNNGNPFPVGDHQCSVRLTVGEFHYVGRDIETSFRGLRMFQVGANGSLTPLNMFWNDALVQANATTMPAPYAFISASTSGPLGLNSGDPLDPPVPLGETVTPPGANARAWGDFVAMGGSGTGKGNEAYLDTYTWLSEDVSAPITIHSVDGSIDSDMDGLTDYTERCITGTLTDSADSDGDTVNDFVETRGGMPNVNTDMDLLVDALDTDDDGDCVPTADEDPDHDGDPTNDDSDGDTRPDYRDADDDGDGIGPCDEDANMNGDPLDDDADMDGIPDYLELDSDGDCALRATIPNILCQDNLDQCPLVPEDANDYMDDDGCPEPDGDADGVPDAIDNCPVIPNTDQANLDDDDDGDVCDEDIDGDGLRNICEIPTTDACPVACADVCADLPSCSGCAATDPRDADSDDGGLSDGAEVARGGDPLNEDDDVLPGLISGGGVYTCGVGHAGSPLAPLLAFVALGLALVVRRGSRS
;
A
#
# COMPACT_ATOMS: atom_id res chain seq x y z
N MET A 1 -9.84 37.46 -74.16
CA MET A 1 -10.14 36.05 -74.50
C MET A 1 -11.67 35.89 -74.58
N ARG A 2 -12.18 34.83 -75.23
CA ARG A 2 -13.59 34.64 -75.64
C ARG A 2 -14.58 34.72 -74.46
N THR A 3 -15.53 35.68 -74.44
CA THR A 3 -16.96 35.60 -74.90
C THR A 3 -17.79 34.48 -74.22
N GLY A 4 -18.99 34.71 -73.65
CA GLY A 4 -19.77 35.94 -73.47
C GLY A 4 -21.25 35.65 -73.11
N SER A 5 -22.04 36.71 -72.86
CA SER A 5 -23.53 36.79 -72.94
C SER A 5 -24.44 35.89 -72.08
N LEU A 6 -25.12 36.54 -71.12
CA LEU A 6 -26.53 36.37 -70.67
C LEU A 6 -27.56 36.34 -71.84
N PRO A 7 -28.90 36.17 -71.65
CA PRO A 7 -29.72 35.77 -70.47
C PRO A 7 -30.80 34.68 -70.79
N ALA A 8 -31.71 34.34 -69.84
CA ALA A 8 -33.19 34.44 -69.96
C ALA A 8 -34.00 33.45 -69.07
N LEU A 9 -35.13 33.93 -68.51
CA LEU A 9 -36.25 33.10 -68.03
C LEU A 9 -37.37 33.03 -69.08
N PRO A 10 -38.12 31.91 -69.11
CA PRO A 10 -39.59 31.93 -69.17
C PRO A 10 -40.17 31.01 -68.05
N SER A 11 -41.25 31.29 -67.30
CA SER A 11 -42.56 31.92 -67.53
C SER A 11 -43.68 30.99 -68.05
N ARG A 12 -44.72 30.80 -67.20
CA ARG A 12 -46.18 30.64 -67.47
C ARG A 12 -46.85 29.25 -67.59
N LEU A 13 -48.02 29.19 -66.89
CA LEU A 13 -49.29 28.48 -67.20
C LEU A 13 -49.33 26.93 -67.09
N ALA A 14 -50.44 26.25 -66.72
CA ALA A 14 -51.71 26.66 -66.08
C ALA A 14 -52.54 25.44 -65.59
N VAL A 15 -53.51 25.68 -64.68
CA VAL A 15 -54.79 24.95 -64.50
C VAL A 15 -54.78 23.45 -64.10
N ALA A 16 -55.24 23.17 -62.88
CA ALA A 16 -56.37 22.28 -62.59
C ALA A 16 -57.00 22.64 -61.23
N SER A 17 -58.31 22.47 -61.08
CA SER A 17 -59.08 23.04 -59.96
C SER A 17 -59.28 22.09 -58.77
N ALA A 18 -59.31 22.69 -57.58
CA ALA A 18 -60.05 22.30 -56.37
C ALA A 18 -60.57 20.85 -56.24
N LEU A 19 -60.03 20.13 -55.25
CA LEU A 19 -60.87 19.28 -54.40
C LEU A 19 -60.81 19.79 -52.96
N THR A 20 -61.99 19.88 -52.35
CA THR A 20 -62.25 20.50 -51.06
C THR A 20 -61.78 19.61 -49.90
N ALA A 21 -61.22 20.25 -48.87
CA ALA A 21 -61.07 19.78 -47.49
C ALA A 21 -61.19 18.27 -47.23
N CYS A 22 -60.05 17.62 -47.00
CA CYS A 22 -59.91 16.90 -45.73
C CYS A 22 -58.90 17.68 -44.88
N CYS A 23 -59.42 18.63 -44.08
CA CYS A 23 -58.67 19.13 -42.95
C CYS A 23 -58.68 18.00 -41.92
N ALA A 24 -57.78 17.04 -42.09
CA ALA A 24 -57.37 16.18 -41.00
C ALA A 24 -56.76 17.13 -39.98
N CYS A 25 -57.56 17.48 -38.96
CA CYS A 25 -57.05 18.19 -37.82
C CYS A 25 -55.84 17.39 -37.33
N LEU A 26 -54.70 18.07 -37.20
CA LEU A 26 -53.74 17.70 -36.17
C LEU A 26 -54.53 17.74 -34.87
N ALA A 27 -55.03 16.59 -34.44
CA ALA A 27 -55.46 16.44 -33.07
C ALA A 27 -54.22 16.77 -32.24
N PRO A 28 -54.29 17.69 -31.27
CA PRO A 28 -53.26 17.68 -30.23
C PRO A 28 -53.24 16.27 -29.64
N ASN A 29 -52.06 15.77 -29.26
CA ASN A 29 -51.94 14.47 -28.58
C ASN A 29 -52.89 14.49 -27.37
N LEU A 30 -54.03 13.83 -27.53
CA LEU A 30 -55.02 13.65 -26.48
C LEU A 30 -54.49 12.49 -25.67
N ALA A 31 -54.13 12.79 -24.42
CA ALA A 31 -53.73 11.80 -23.45
C ALA A 31 -54.70 10.59 -23.45
N ARG A 32 -54.13 9.38 -23.53
CA ARG A 32 -54.80 8.09 -23.61
C ARG A 32 -54.38 7.21 -22.43
N ALA A 33 -55.38 6.80 -21.64
CA ALA A 33 -55.59 5.41 -21.24
C ALA A 33 -54.36 4.47 -21.40
N GLU A 34 -53.51 4.41 -20.37
CA GLU A 34 -52.24 3.67 -20.42
C GLU A 34 -52.50 2.16 -20.23
N GLY A 35 -52.32 1.41 -21.33
CA GLY A 35 -52.71 0.00 -21.44
C GLY A 35 -53.87 -0.23 -22.42
N SER A 36 -54.50 0.84 -22.93
CA SER A 36 -55.61 0.74 -23.89
C SER A 36 -55.28 -0.11 -25.13
N LEU A 37 -56.26 -0.83 -25.66
CA LEU A 37 -56.09 -1.65 -26.87
C LEU A 37 -56.67 -0.98 -28.12
N GLY A 38 -55.95 -1.01 -29.25
CA GLY A 38 -56.46 -0.53 -30.54
C GLY A 38 -55.39 -0.02 -31.52
N ALA A 39 -55.83 0.60 -32.62
CA ALA A 39 -54.91 1.23 -33.56
C ALA A 39 -54.31 2.51 -32.94
N GLY A 40 -52.99 2.54 -32.77
CA GLY A 40 -52.28 3.60 -32.05
C GLY A 40 -52.18 3.38 -30.53
N ALA A 41 -52.51 2.18 -30.05
CA ALA A 41 -52.24 1.74 -28.69
C ALA A 41 -50.76 1.53 -28.38
N GLU A 42 -50.45 1.67 -27.11
CA GLU A 42 -49.15 1.49 -26.46
C GLU A 42 -48.78 0.00 -26.39
N LEU A 43 -49.79 -0.85 -26.15
CA LEU A 43 -49.70 -2.30 -26.06
C LEU A 43 -50.62 -2.97 -27.08
N ALA A 44 -50.23 -4.15 -27.58
CA ALA A 44 -51.04 -4.91 -28.52
C ALA A 44 -52.23 -5.59 -27.81
N SER A 45 -53.30 -5.88 -28.56
CA SER A 45 -54.44 -6.68 -28.07
C SER A 45 -54.12 -8.17 -27.83
N THR A 46 -52.83 -8.49 -27.72
CA THR A 46 -52.26 -9.80 -27.41
C THR A 46 -51.38 -9.77 -26.16
N GLN A 47 -51.32 -8.66 -25.43
CA GLN A 47 -50.64 -8.50 -24.13
C GLN A 47 -51.61 -8.49 -22.94
N ALA A 48 -52.23 -9.63 -22.65
CA ALA A 48 -53.03 -9.78 -21.44
C ALA A 48 -52.12 -9.80 -20.20
N LEU A 49 -52.35 -8.86 -19.29
CA LEU A 49 -51.58 -8.74 -18.05
C LEU A 49 -51.82 -9.93 -17.13
N ARG A 50 -50.74 -10.40 -16.50
CA ARG A 50 -50.80 -11.44 -15.48
C ARG A 50 -51.06 -10.84 -14.10
N VAL A 51 -51.70 -11.62 -13.24
CA VAL A 51 -51.95 -11.29 -11.82
C VAL A 51 -50.67 -11.09 -11.00
N THR A 52 -49.52 -11.51 -11.55
CA THR A 52 -48.18 -11.32 -10.97
C THR A 52 -47.57 -9.96 -11.30
N THR A 53 -48.22 -9.13 -12.12
CA THR A 53 -47.71 -7.80 -12.47
C THR A 53 -48.21 -6.77 -11.48
N ASP A 54 -47.26 -6.19 -10.75
CA ASP A 54 -47.48 -5.03 -9.89
C ASP A 54 -47.51 -3.76 -10.75
N ILE A 55 -48.67 -3.13 -10.88
CA ILE A 55 -48.81 -1.84 -11.57
C ILE A 55 -48.64 -0.71 -10.57
N PHE A 56 -47.95 0.36 -10.96
CA PHE A 56 -47.80 1.58 -10.18
C PHE A 56 -48.32 2.79 -10.96
N VAL A 57 -48.91 3.74 -10.24
CA VAL A 57 -49.40 5.01 -10.81
C VAL A 57 -48.87 6.16 -9.97
N ASP A 58 -48.07 7.04 -10.57
CA ASP A 58 -47.52 8.20 -9.88
C ASP A 58 -48.55 9.33 -9.76
N VAL A 59 -48.76 9.84 -8.55
CA VAL A 59 -49.65 10.97 -8.23
C VAL A 59 -48.81 12.17 -7.77
N ILE A 60 -48.83 13.28 -8.50
CA ILE A 60 -48.18 14.55 -8.12
C ILE A 60 -49.09 15.37 -7.21
N ASN A 61 -50.38 15.49 -7.55
CA ASN A 61 -51.31 16.39 -6.87
C ASN A 61 -52.64 15.68 -6.55
N PRO A 62 -52.76 15.02 -5.38
CA PRO A 62 -53.94 14.25 -4.98
C PRO A 62 -55.22 15.11 -4.86
N ALA A 63 -55.12 16.44 -4.79
CA ALA A 63 -56.28 17.32 -4.72
C ALA A 63 -57.03 17.47 -6.06
N VAL A 64 -56.39 17.11 -7.18
CA VAL A 64 -56.96 17.19 -8.54
C VAL A 64 -56.82 15.91 -9.34
N GLU A 65 -56.04 14.93 -8.85
CA GLU A 65 -55.80 13.67 -9.53
C GLU A 65 -56.74 12.55 -9.07
N THR A 66 -57.14 11.68 -10.00
CA THR A 66 -57.90 10.46 -9.72
C THR A 66 -57.46 9.34 -10.65
N ILE A 67 -57.39 8.11 -10.13
CA ILE A 67 -57.01 6.91 -10.88
C ILE A 67 -58.29 6.16 -11.26
N VAL A 68 -58.37 5.60 -12.47
CA VAL A 68 -59.41 4.65 -12.88
C VAL A 68 -58.76 3.40 -13.45
N TRP A 69 -59.07 2.26 -12.86
CA TRP A 69 -58.77 0.94 -13.43
C TRP A 69 -59.97 0.46 -14.24
N THR A 70 -59.73 -0.04 -15.45
CA THR A 70 -60.70 -0.83 -16.21
C THR A 70 -60.06 -2.17 -16.58
N GLY A 71 -60.78 -3.27 -16.37
CA GLY A 71 -60.31 -4.60 -16.73
C GLY A 71 -61.22 -5.71 -16.20
N LYS A 72 -60.68 -6.93 -16.14
CA LYS A 72 -61.28 -8.10 -15.51
C LYS A 72 -61.01 -8.10 -14.01
N GLY A 73 -62.04 -8.43 -13.22
CA GLY A 73 -61.96 -8.52 -11.77
C GLY A 73 -61.84 -7.15 -11.08
N ASN A 74 -61.35 -7.19 -9.84
CA ASN A 74 -61.07 -6.02 -9.01
C ASN A 74 -59.55 -5.81 -8.88
N VAL A 75 -59.15 -4.60 -8.53
CA VAL A 75 -57.78 -4.28 -8.08
C VAL A 75 -57.78 -3.95 -6.60
N THR A 76 -56.72 -4.34 -5.89
CA THR A 76 -56.44 -3.80 -4.55
C THR A 76 -55.44 -2.66 -4.70
N VAL A 77 -55.71 -1.54 -4.05
CA VAL A 77 -54.90 -0.33 -4.14
C VAL A 77 -54.19 -0.09 -2.83
N THR A 78 -52.88 0.10 -2.89
CA THR A 78 -52.00 0.38 -1.76
C THR A 78 -51.35 1.75 -1.95
N ASP A 79 -51.30 2.57 -0.90
CA ASP A 79 -50.77 3.93 -0.95
C ASP A 79 -49.23 3.98 -0.87
N PRO A 80 -48.60 5.15 -1.08
CA PRO A 80 -47.14 5.30 -1.03
C PRO A 80 -46.49 4.98 0.32
N LEU A 81 -47.27 4.78 1.40
CA LEU A 81 -46.80 4.38 2.72
C LEU A 81 -47.02 2.88 2.99
N GLY A 82 -47.49 2.12 1.99
CA GLY A 82 -47.77 0.69 2.10
C GLY A 82 -49.11 0.35 2.75
N ALA A 83 -50.01 1.33 2.96
CA ALA A 83 -51.33 1.08 3.54
C ALA A 83 -52.37 0.79 2.45
N THR A 84 -53.17 -0.27 2.62
CA THR A 84 -54.24 -0.60 1.68
C THR A 84 -55.36 0.45 1.72
N VAL A 85 -55.54 1.16 0.60
CA VAL A 85 -56.63 2.13 0.38
C VAL A 85 -57.97 1.42 0.24
N GLY A 86 -57.98 0.26 -0.42
CA GLY A 86 -59.17 -0.58 -0.58
C GLY A 86 -59.11 -1.47 -1.82
N THR A 87 -60.20 -2.21 -2.05
CA THR A 87 -60.39 -3.04 -3.26
C THR A 87 -61.47 -2.42 -4.13
N PHE A 88 -61.14 -2.12 -5.39
CA PHE A 88 -61.96 -1.36 -6.32
C PHE A 88 -62.33 -2.21 -7.53
N ALA A 89 -63.60 -2.09 -7.96
CA ALA A 89 -64.07 -2.77 -9.16
C ALA A 89 -63.66 -2.04 -10.44
N SER A 90 -63.60 -2.77 -11.56
CA SER A 90 -63.45 -2.22 -12.90
C SER A 90 -64.40 -1.03 -13.17
N GLY A 91 -63.84 0.09 -13.63
CA GLY A 91 -64.53 1.36 -13.88
C GLY A 91 -64.73 2.25 -12.64
N ALA A 92 -64.27 1.85 -11.45
CA ALA A 92 -64.36 2.68 -10.24
C ALA A 92 -63.30 3.79 -10.23
N THR A 93 -63.70 4.99 -9.79
CA THR A 93 -62.78 6.10 -9.53
C THR A 93 -62.14 5.94 -8.15
N ILE A 94 -60.81 5.91 -8.13
CA ILE A 94 -59.98 5.92 -6.93
C ILE A 94 -59.50 7.36 -6.72
N THR A 95 -59.66 7.89 -5.51
CA THR A 95 -59.18 9.23 -5.13
C THR A 95 -57.95 9.09 -4.23
N PRO A 96 -56.75 9.44 -4.71
CA PRO A 96 -55.54 9.54 -3.90
C PRO A 96 -55.71 10.45 -2.67
N SER A 97 -55.06 10.07 -1.57
CA SER A 97 -55.03 10.81 -0.31
C SER A 97 -53.78 11.69 -0.18
N MET A 98 -52.70 11.33 -0.87
CA MET A 98 -51.38 11.95 -0.82
C MET A 98 -50.67 11.82 -2.18
N SER A 99 -49.58 12.55 -2.38
CA SER A 99 -48.69 12.39 -3.54
C SER A 99 -47.78 11.16 -3.37
N GLY A 100 -47.32 10.59 -4.49
CA GLY A 100 -46.44 9.43 -4.56
C GLY A 100 -47.00 8.31 -5.44
N SER A 101 -46.29 7.19 -5.50
CA SER A 101 -46.64 6.04 -6.33
C SER A 101 -47.68 5.15 -5.63
N TYR A 102 -48.86 4.99 -6.23
CA TYR A 102 -49.89 4.07 -5.75
C TYR A 102 -49.74 2.71 -6.44
N LYS A 103 -49.70 1.63 -5.67
CA LYS A 103 -49.65 0.26 -6.19
C LYS A 103 -51.06 -0.26 -6.47
N LEU A 104 -51.27 -0.86 -7.64
CA LEU A 104 -52.47 -1.55 -8.07
C LEU A 104 -52.16 -3.05 -8.20
N ASP A 105 -52.52 -3.82 -7.19
CA ASP A 105 -52.45 -5.28 -7.18
C ASP A 105 -53.64 -5.86 -7.97
N LEU A 106 -53.39 -6.53 -9.09
CA LEU A 106 -54.41 -7.28 -9.81
C LEU A 106 -54.89 -8.48 -8.97
N LEU A 107 -56.19 -8.78 -8.99
CA LEU A 107 -56.74 -10.00 -8.38
C LEU A 107 -57.08 -11.10 -9.39
N GLU A 108 -57.09 -10.78 -10.69
CA GLU A 108 -57.34 -11.72 -11.79
C GLU A 108 -56.40 -11.43 -12.98
N ASN A 109 -56.07 -12.47 -13.75
CA ASN A 109 -55.37 -12.29 -15.02
C ASN A 109 -56.29 -11.67 -16.07
N GLN A 110 -55.78 -10.81 -16.95
CA GLN A 110 -56.55 -10.06 -17.94
C GLN A 110 -56.83 -10.85 -19.24
N PHE A 111 -57.01 -12.16 -19.12
CA PHE A 111 -57.39 -13.06 -20.21
C PHE A 111 -58.61 -13.91 -19.83
N ASP A 112 -59.35 -14.39 -20.84
CA ASP A 112 -60.42 -15.34 -20.61
C ASP A 112 -59.90 -16.78 -20.59
N VAL A 113 -60.31 -17.49 -19.54
CA VAL A 113 -60.22 -18.95 -19.46
C VAL A 113 -61.56 -19.55 -19.84
N ASP A 114 -61.53 -20.68 -20.54
CA ASP A 114 -62.71 -21.46 -20.85
C ASP A 114 -63.29 -22.09 -19.57
N GLY A 115 -64.47 -22.71 -19.68
CA GLY A 115 -65.11 -23.37 -18.55
C GLY A 115 -64.35 -24.58 -17.96
N ASN A 116 -63.18 -24.94 -18.52
CA ASN A 116 -62.29 -26.01 -18.08
C ASN A 116 -60.92 -25.50 -17.59
N GLY A 117 -60.67 -24.18 -17.61
CA GLY A 117 -59.41 -23.57 -17.20
C GLY A 117 -58.33 -23.46 -18.29
N GLY A 118 -58.63 -23.80 -19.55
CA GLY A 118 -57.76 -23.51 -20.71
C GLY A 118 -57.95 -22.08 -21.23
N LEU A 119 -57.06 -21.56 -22.07
CA LEU A 119 -57.24 -20.21 -22.65
C LEU A 119 -58.36 -20.17 -23.71
N VAL A 120 -59.23 -19.16 -23.66
CA VAL A 120 -60.19 -18.90 -24.76
C VAL A 120 -59.43 -18.30 -25.94
N ASN A 121 -59.33 -19.07 -27.02
CA ASN A 121 -58.55 -18.70 -28.20
C ASN A 121 -58.97 -17.33 -28.77
N GLY A 122 -58.04 -16.36 -28.77
CA GLY A 122 -58.24 -15.03 -29.33
C GLY A 122 -59.11 -14.06 -28.52
N THR A 123 -59.43 -14.35 -27.24
CA THR A 123 -60.20 -13.43 -26.38
C THR A 123 -59.37 -12.97 -25.17
N GLN A 124 -58.63 -11.89 -25.36
CA GLN A 124 -58.03 -11.15 -24.24
C GLN A 124 -59.01 -10.10 -23.75
N VAL A 125 -58.99 -9.83 -22.44
CA VAL A 125 -59.81 -8.77 -21.86
C VAL A 125 -59.02 -7.48 -21.96
N ALA A 126 -59.61 -6.48 -22.61
CA ALA A 126 -59.05 -5.13 -22.62
C ALA A 126 -58.96 -4.62 -21.18
N TRP A 127 -57.74 -4.26 -20.78
CA TRP A 127 -57.46 -3.61 -19.52
C TRP A 127 -56.92 -2.20 -19.80
N ASP A 128 -56.98 -1.33 -18.80
CA ASP A 128 -56.57 0.07 -18.90
C ASP A 128 -56.35 0.67 -17.50
N VAL A 129 -55.34 1.52 -17.37
CA VAL A 129 -55.15 2.41 -16.22
C VAL A 129 -55.11 3.85 -16.73
N THR A 130 -56.13 4.64 -16.40
CA THR A 130 -56.13 6.08 -16.72
C THR A 130 -55.93 6.91 -15.44
N LEU A 131 -54.88 7.74 -15.39
CA LEU A 131 -54.82 8.87 -14.45
C LEU A 131 -55.57 10.07 -15.06
N PHE A 132 -56.39 10.77 -14.28
CA PHE A 132 -57.03 12.02 -14.67
C PHE A 132 -56.53 13.17 -13.80
N VAL A 133 -56.08 14.27 -14.41
CA VAL A 133 -55.81 15.56 -13.74
C VAL A 133 -56.99 16.50 -14.03
N SER A 134 -57.72 16.91 -12.99
CA SER A 134 -58.93 17.75 -13.10
C SER A 134 -59.97 17.20 -14.09
N GLY A 135 -60.08 15.87 -14.20
CA GLY A 135 -60.98 15.19 -15.13
C GLY A 135 -60.48 15.08 -16.58
N VAL A 136 -59.23 15.45 -16.87
CA VAL A 136 -58.56 15.26 -18.17
C VAL A 136 -57.53 14.13 -18.03
N PRO A 137 -57.52 13.10 -18.91
CA PRO A 137 -56.51 12.05 -18.89
C PRO A 137 -55.07 12.59 -18.92
N ARG A 138 -54.14 11.81 -18.37
CA ARG A 138 -52.68 11.98 -18.47
C ARG A 138 -52.00 10.64 -18.69
N ASP A 139 -50.87 10.72 -19.38
CA ASP A 139 -50.05 9.59 -19.83
C ASP A 139 -48.63 9.79 -19.28
N GLY A 140 -47.81 8.74 -19.27
CA GLY A 140 -46.47 8.81 -18.68
C GLY A 140 -46.51 8.78 -17.16
N ARG A 141 -47.57 8.21 -16.57
CA ARG A 141 -47.82 8.09 -15.14
C ARG A 141 -47.89 6.64 -14.66
N VAL A 142 -48.10 5.70 -15.58
CA VAL A 142 -48.27 4.27 -15.30
C VAL A 142 -46.99 3.51 -15.63
N TYR A 143 -46.46 2.81 -14.63
CA TYR A 143 -45.24 2.00 -14.78
C TYR A 143 -45.34 0.67 -14.04
N SER A 144 -44.40 -0.21 -14.34
CA SER A 144 -44.05 -1.35 -13.49
C SER A 144 -42.53 -1.49 -13.43
N PHE A 145 -42.03 -2.20 -12.43
CA PHE A 145 -40.64 -2.67 -12.43
C PHE A 145 -40.47 -3.98 -13.21
N ALA A 146 -41.56 -4.71 -13.47
CA ALA A 146 -41.59 -5.93 -14.28
C ALA A 146 -42.97 -6.14 -14.92
N TRP A 147 -43.05 -6.04 -16.24
CA TRP A 147 -44.27 -6.24 -17.02
C TRP A 147 -44.45 -7.72 -17.40
N GLY A 148 -45.33 -8.42 -16.69
CA GLY A 148 -45.66 -9.84 -16.94
C GLY A 148 -46.90 -10.03 -17.82
N PHE A 149 -46.73 -10.72 -18.95
CA PHE A 149 -47.79 -10.95 -19.93
C PHE A 149 -48.06 -12.45 -20.17
N ASN A 150 -49.29 -12.77 -20.58
CA ASN A 150 -49.66 -14.07 -21.15
C ASN A 150 -50.32 -13.84 -22.51
N THR A 151 -49.62 -14.15 -23.60
CA THR A 151 -50.14 -13.94 -24.96
C THR A 151 -50.85 -15.17 -25.51
N GLY A 152 -50.66 -16.34 -24.87
CA GLY A 152 -51.25 -17.62 -25.27
C GLY A 152 -50.67 -18.23 -26.54
N GLY A 153 -49.60 -17.68 -27.12
CA GLY A 153 -48.96 -18.28 -28.30
C GLY A 153 -47.68 -17.59 -28.77
N PHE A 154 -46.85 -18.36 -29.46
CA PHE A 154 -45.54 -17.94 -29.99
C PHE A 154 -45.61 -17.37 -31.42
N ASN A 155 -46.80 -17.14 -31.97
CA ASN A 155 -46.98 -16.88 -33.40
C ASN A 155 -47.00 -15.37 -33.72
N MET A 156 -46.82 -15.03 -35.00
CA MET A 156 -46.80 -13.63 -35.48
C MET A 156 -48.08 -12.83 -35.17
N ALA A 157 -49.24 -13.49 -34.99
CA ALA A 157 -50.48 -12.82 -34.60
C ALA A 157 -50.58 -12.56 -33.10
N SER A 158 -49.74 -13.21 -32.27
CA SER A 158 -49.55 -12.95 -30.84
C SER A 158 -48.44 -11.91 -30.58
N ALA A 159 -47.54 -11.72 -31.54
CA ALA A 159 -46.41 -10.81 -31.46
C ALA A 159 -46.82 -9.33 -31.37
N THR A 160 -46.04 -8.57 -30.61
CA THR A 160 -46.29 -7.17 -30.26
C THR A 160 -45.21 -6.26 -30.83
N ASN A 161 -45.59 -5.06 -31.28
CA ASN A 161 -44.67 -3.93 -31.38
C ASN A 161 -45.04 -2.94 -30.27
N ALA A 162 -44.16 -2.76 -29.29
CA ALA A 162 -44.40 -1.89 -28.12
C ALA A 162 -43.11 -1.21 -27.70
N SER A 163 -43.25 0.02 -27.18
CA SER A 163 -42.19 0.75 -26.50
C SER A 163 -42.40 0.71 -24.99
N PHE A 164 -41.31 0.58 -24.24
CA PHE A 164 -41.29 0.78 -22.80
C PHE A 164 -40.27 1.88 -22.49
N TYR A 165 -40.58 2.75 -21.54
CA TYR A 165 -39.76 3.92 -21.22
C TYR A 165 -39.18 3.75 -19.82
N ALA A 166 -37.91 3.38 -19.74
CA ALA A 166 -37.21 3.21 -18.47
C ALA A 166 -36.67 4.56 -17.98
N ARG A 167 -37.00 4.94 -16.75
CA ARG A 167 -36.40 6.09 -16.07
C ARG A 167 -35.08 5.66 -15.42
N VAL A 168 -33.97 6.26 -15.86
CA VAL A 168 -32.61 5.90 -15.48
C VAL A 168 -31.88 7.07 -14.79
N PRO A 169 -30.85 6.81 -13.95
CA PRO A 169 -30.08 7.85 -13.27
C PRO A 169 -29.40 8.81 -14.25
N GLY A 170 -29.46 10.12 -13.97
CA GLY A 170 -28.90 11.18 -14.81
C GLY A 170 -27.46 11.59 -14.48
N GLY A 171 -26.80 11.02 -13.49
CA GLY A 171 -25.44 11.42 -13.10
C GLY A 171 -25.36 12.20 -11.78
N ASP A 172 -26.49 12.60 -11.21
CA ASP A 172 -26.60 13.12 -9.85
C ASP A 172 -27.85 12.55 -9.15
N THR A 173 -28.18 13.06 -7.95
CA THR A 173 -29.27 12.51 -7.11
C THR A 173 -30.66 13.02 -7.47
N GLU A 174 -30.77 14.06 -8.30
CA GLU A 174 -32.04 14.71 -8.68
C GLU A 174 -32.31 14.61 -10.20
N SER A 175 -31.28 14.39 -11.03
CA SER A 175 -31.43 14.25 -12.48
C SER A 175 -31.80 12.84 -12.92
N PHE A 176 -32.76 12.77 -13.84
CA PHE A 176 -33.18 11.54 -14.50
C PHE A 176 -33.23 11.73 -16.01
N ALA A 177 -32.89 10.65 -16.71
CA ALA A 177 -33.07 10.53 -18.14
C ALA A 177 -33.98 9.33 -18.46
N VAL A 178 -34.35 9.19 -19.72
CA VAL A 178 -35.35 8.21 -20.16
C VAL A 178 -34.80 7.43 -21.35
N MET A 179 -34.84 6.11 -21.25
CA MET A 179 -34.51 5.16 -22.31
C MET A 179 -35.80 4.63 -22.92
N GLU A 180 -35.97 4.73 -24.24
CA GLU A 180 -36.95 3.92 -24.98
C GLU A 180 -36.34 2.56 -25.29
N LEU A 181 -36.89 1.51 -24.68
CA LEU A 181 -36.82 0.15 -25.18
C LEU A 181 -37.92 -0.02 -26.23
N ARG A 182 -37.55 -0.10 -27.52
CA ARG A 182 -38.48 -0.41 -28.60
C ARG A 182 -38.36 -1.87 -28.98
N THR A 183 -39.47 -2.58 -28.95
CA THR A 183 -39.55 -3.98 -29.36
C THR A 183 -40.44 -4.10 -30.60
N ASP A 184 -39.94 -4.75 -31.65
CA ASP A 184 -40.69 -4.98 -32.89
C ASP A 184 -40.83 -6.50 -33.15
N GLY A 185 -42.04 -7.02 -32.92
CA GLY A 185 -42.39 -8.42 -33.05
C GLY A 185 -41.96 -9.28 -31.86
N LEU A 186 -42.09 -8.73 -30.64
CA LEU A 186 -41.87 -9.43 -29.37
C LEU A 186 -43.02 -10.41 -29.12
N ALA A 187 -42.72 -11.70 -28.97
CA ALA A 187 -43.74 -12.68 -28.59
C ALA A 187 -43.17 -13.79 -27.70
N GLY A 188 -44.02 -14.26 -26.80
CA GLY A 188 -43.80 -15.41 -25.95
C GLY A 188 -45.07 -15.89 -25.28
N PHE A 189 -45.13 -17.15 -24.83
CA PHE A 189 -46.38 -17.69 -24.27
C PHE A 189 -46.74 -17.01 -22.95
N ILE A 190 -45.82 -17.04 -21.98
CA ILE A 190 -45.85 -16.29 -20.74
C ILE A 190 -44.46 -15.68 -20.57
N PHE A 191 -44.36 -14.36 -20.64
CA PHE A 191 -43.06 -13.68 -20.59
C PHE A 191 -43.06 -12.48 -19.66
N GLU A 192 -41.86 -12.02 -19.33
CA GLU A 192 -41.66 -10.85 -18.48
C GLU A 192 -40.62 -9.89 -19.08
N VAL A 193 -40.89 -8.59 -18.97
CA VAL A 193 -40.02 -7.49 -19.40
C VAL A 193 -39.68 -6.65 -18.16
N GLN A 194 -38.40 -6.59 -17.81
CA GLN A 194 -37.88 -5.82 -16.66
C GLN A 194 -36.60 -5.07 -17.06
N GLY A 195 -36.18 -4.12 -16.22
CA GLY A 195 -34.99 -3.30 -16.47
C GLY A 195 -34.26 -2.90 -15.19
N ASN A 196 -32.93 -2.87 -15.25
CA ASN A 196 -32.06 -2.58 -14.11
C ASN A 196 -30.64 -2.13 -14.53
N SER A 197 -29.77 -1.90 -13.55
CA SER A 197 -28.43 -1.33 -13.71
C SER A 197 -27.30 -2.31 -14.05
N THR A 198 -27.49 -3.63 -13.90
CA THR A 198 -26.41 -4.65 -14.06
C THR A 198 -26.80 -5.87 -14.92
N GLY A 199 -28.07 -6.00 -15.26
CA GLY A 199 -28.67 -7.11 -15.97
C GLY A 199 -29.00 -8.30 -15.08
N VAL A 200 -28.44 -9.45 -15.42
CA VAL A 200 -28.46 -10.66 -14.59
C VAL A 200 -27.53 -10.47 -13.37
N ARG A 201 -27.89 -11.05 -12.22
CA ARG A 201 -27.10 -10.91 -10.98
C ARG A 201 -25.87 -11.82 -10.96
N GLY A 202 -24.80 -11.35 -10.30
CA GLY A 202 -23.59 -12.13 -10.02
C GLY A 202 -22.63 -12.17 -11.22
N PRO A 203 -21.81 -13.24 -11.38
CA PRO A 203 -20.76 -13.32 -12.40
C PRO A 203 -21.29 -13.36 -13.85
N ASN A 204 -22.61 -13.44 -14.02
CA ASN A 204 -23.30 -13.43 -15.32
C ASN A 204 -23.86 -12.05 -15.71
N ALA A 205 -23.53 -10.97 -14.99
CA ALA A 205 -23.92 -9.61 -15.33
C ALA A 205 -23.55 -9.23 -16.77
N GLY A 206 -24.45 -8.54 -17.47
CA GLY A 206 -24.33 -8.22 -18.91
C GLY A 206 -24.47 -9.40 -19.88
N ARG A 207 -24.79 -10.62 -19.42
CA ARG A 207 -24.83 -11.83 -20.26
C ARG A 207 -26.22 -12.46 -20.27
N SER A 208 -26.64 -12.93 -21.45
CA SER A 208 -27.83 -13.78 -21.56
C SER A 208 -27.50 -15.21 -21.10
N VAL A 209 -28.31 -15.78 -20.22
CA VAL A 209 -28.05 -17.07 -19.54
C VAL A 209 -29.30 -17.91 -19.35
N PRO A 210 -29.18 -19.24 -19.15
CA PRO A 210 -30.30 -20.07 -18.70
C PRO A 210 -30.88 -19.58 -17.38
N GLU A 211 -32.19 -19.68 -17.21
CA GLU A 211 -32.90 -19.20 -16.01
C GLU A 211 -32.49 -19.98 -14.76
N VAL A 212 -32.27 -21.29 -14.90
CA VAL A 212 -31.94 -22.19 -13.78
C VAL A 212 -30.64 -21.75 -13.09
N GLY A 213 -30.76 -21.33 -11.84
CA GLY A 213 -29.64 -20.87 -11.01
C GLY A 213 -29.29 -19.38 -11.14
N ASN A 214 -29.95 -18.65 -12.03
CA ASN A 214 -29.75 -17.21 -12.25
C ASN A 214 -30.97 -16.39 -11.80
N SER A 215 -30.79 -15.08 -11.66
CA SER A 215 -31.87 -14.14 -11.33
C SER A 215 -31.52 -12.73 -11.81
N ALA A 216 -32.51 -11.86 -11.93
CA ALA A 216 -32.34 -10.45 -12.29
C ALA A 216 -33.01 -9.54 -11.23
N ALA A 217 -32.76 -8.23 -11.31
CA ALA A 217 -33.35 -7.24 -10.42
C ALA A 217 -34.52 -6.51 -11.08
N ASN A 218 -35.64 -6.38 -10.36
CA ASN A 218 -36.68 -5.40 -10.67
C ASN A 218 -36.24 -4.07 -10.03
N GLU A 219 -35.63 -3.17 -10.80
CA GLU A 219 -35.00 -1.94 -10.27
C GLU A 219 -35.54 -0.66 -10.90
N TYR A 220 -35.57 -0.55 -12.23
CA TYR A 220 -35.96 0.68 -12.90
C TYR A 220 -37.46 0.72 -13.19
N GLN A 221 -38.06 1.91 -13.04
CA GLN A 221 -39.44 2.18 -13.40
C GLN A 221 -39.59 2.13 -14.93
N MET A 222 -40.33 1.15 -15.46
CA MET A 222 -40.63 1.02 -16.88
C MET A 222 -42.06 1.48 -17.18
N TYR A 223 -42.19 2.66 -17.78
CA TYR A 223 -43.46 3.29 -18.13
C TYR A 223 -43.96 2.81 -19.51
N LEU A 224 -45.27 2.88 -19.75
CA LEU A 224 -45.88 2.55 -21.07
C LEU A 224 -45.82 3.73 -22.05
N ASN A 225 -45.71 4.95 -21.54
CA ASN A 225 -45.49 6.19 -22.28
C ASN A 225 -44.26 6.92 -21.74
N PRO A 226 -43.68 7.89 -22.48
CA PRO A 226 -42.60 8.73 -21.97
C PRO A 226 -43.05 9.43 -20.65
N PRO A 227 -42.31 9.33 -19.54
CA PRO A 227 -42.77 9.82 -18.24
C PRO A 227 -42.96 11.35 -18.24
N ASP A 228 -44.13 11.84 -17.83
CA ASP A 228 -44.46 13.26 -17.97
C ASP A 228 -43.79 14.18 -16.93
N ASP A 229 -43.20 13.59 -15.88
CA ASP A 229 -42.45 14.25 -14.81
C ASP A 229 -40.94 13.97 -14.82
N ALA A 230 -40.44 13.25 -15.83
CA ALA A 230 -39.00 13.10 -16.02
C ALA A 230 -38.34 14.44 -16.38
N THR A 231 -37.12 14.67 -15.86
CA THR A 231 -36.35 15.89 -16.15
C THR A 231 -35.62 15.85 -17.49
N TYR A 232 -35.49 14.67 -18.11
CA TYR A 232 -34.83 14.42 -19.40
C TYR A 232 -33.42 15.04 -19.48
N SER A 233 -32.66 14.89 -18.40
CA SER A 233 -31.38 15.55 -18.17
C SER A 233 -30.35 14.56 -17.66
N PHE A 234 -29.13 14.63 -18.17
CA PHE A 234 -28.01 13.89 -17.61
C PHE A 234 -26.72 14.72 -17.66
N LEU A 235 -25.76 14.37 -16.82
CA LEU A 235 -24.41 14.92 -16.76
C LEU A 235 -23.46 14.06 -17.60
N GLY A 236 -22.52 14.70 -18.29
CA GLY A 236 -21.42 13.99 -18.92
C GLY A 236 -20.49 13.42 -17.84
N PRO A 237 -20.26 12.09 -17.78
CA PRO A 237 -19.24 11.52 -16.91
C PRO A 237 -17.86 12.07 -17.24
N GLN A 238 -17.00 12.10 -16.23
CA GLN A 238 -15.58 12.36 -16.31
C GLN A 238 -14.88 11.47 -15.31
N VAL A 239 -13.98 10.61 -15.79
CA VAL A 239 -13.12 9.80 -14.94
C VAL A 239 -11.71 10.37 -14.91
N ARG A 240 -11.11 10.42 -13.73
CA ARG A 240 -9.77 10.96 -13.49
C ARG A 240 -9.02 10.11 -12.48
N ASP A 241 -7.71 10.33 -12.42
CA ASP A 241 -6.85 9.79 -11.36
C ASP A 241 -7.00 8.26 -11.21
N PHE A 242 -7.16 7.55 -12.34
CA PHE A 242 -7.26 6.10 -12.34
C PHE A 242 -5.87 5.51 -12.06
N SER A 243 -5.76 4.79 -10.96
CA SER A 243 -4.56 4.08 -10.54
C SER A 243 -4.92 2.72 -9.95
N PHE A 244 -3.95 1.82 -9.94
CA PHE A 244 -3.94 0.63 -9.11
C PHE A 244 -3.01 0.89 -7.92
N ARG A 245 -3.20 0.17 -6.82
CA ARG A 245 -2.24 0.01 -5.74
C ARG A 245 -2.08 -1.48 -5.50
N GLY A 246 -0.87 -1.96 -5.73
CA GLY A 246 -0.44 -3.30 -5.35
C GLY A 246 0.01 -3.34 -3.90
N GLY A 247 0.48 -4.52 -3.49
CA GLY A 247 1.16 -4.73 -2.20
C GLY A 247 0.45 -4.22 -0.94
N THR A 248 1.25 -4.08 0.11
CA THR A 248 0.93 -3.34 1.32
C THR A 248 1.59 -1.96 1.23
N GLU A 249 0.86 -0.89 1.57
CA GLU A 249 1.52 0.40 1.86
C GLU A 249 2.30 0.26 3.16
N ILE A 250 3.63 0.18 3.04
CA ILE A 250 4.54 0.07 4.17
C ILE A 250 5.05 1.45 4.55
N THR A 251 5.24 1.68 5.85
CA THR A 251 5.74 2.93 6.42
C THR A 251 7.12 2.70 7.00
N GLY A 252 8.16 3.15 6.31
CA GLY A 252 9.57 2.97 6.72
C GLY A 252 10.49 2.90 5.51
N GLY A 253 10.61 3.99 4.73
CA GLY A 253 11.55 4.06 3.59
C GLY A 253 11.18 3.27 2.32
N VAL A 254 10.62 2.05 2.44
CA VAL A 254 10.35 1.12 1.32
C VAL A 254 9.53 1.78 0.20
N PRO A 255 9.93 1.65 -1.08
CA PRO A 255 9.15 2.17 -2.20
C PRO A 255 7.74 1.58 -2.27
N ALA A 256 6.76 2.39 -2.67
CA ALA A 256 5.41 1.90 -2.94
C ALA A 256 5.43 0.87 -4.09
N CYS A 257 5.17 -0.40 -3.77
CA CYS A 257 5.11 -1.49 -4.74
C CYS A 257 3.70 -1.60 -5.36
N ASP A 258 3.62 -1.40 -6.68
CA ASP A 258 2.39 -1.58 -7.47
C ASP A 258 2.25 -3.01 -8.06
N GLU A 259 3.07 -3.96 -7.60
CA GLU A 259 3.01 -5.39 -7.96
C GLU A 259 2.07 -6.20 -7.05
N PHE A 260 1.61 -7.35 -7.53
CA PHE A 260 0.77 -8.27 -6.75
C PHE A 260 0.94 -9.73 -7.21
N VAL A 261 0.70 -10.68 -6.31
CA VAL A 261 0.71 -12.12 -6.62
C VAL A 261 -0.73 -12.60 -6.82
N GLY A 262 -1.02 -13.11 -8.02
CA GLY A 262 -2.35 -13.57 -8.41
C GLY A 262 -2.98 -14.54 -7.40
N GLY A 263 -4.12 -14.14 -6.83
CA GLY A 263 -4.95 -14.93 -5.92
C GLY A 263 -4.37 -15.17 -4.52
N ALA A 264 -3.18 -14.64 -4.23
CA ALA A 264 -2.51 -14.71 -2.93
C ALA A 264 -2.52 -13.35 -2.21
N THR A 265 -2.34 -12.24 -2.94
CA THR A 265 -2.39 -10.89 -2.39
C THR A 265 -3.61 -10.10 -2.88
N THR A 266 -3.89 -8.99 -2.21
CA THR A 266 -4.96 -8.05 -2.56
C THR A 266 -4.40 -6.75 -3.12
N GLY A 267 -5.20 -6.02 -3.88
CA GLY A 267 -4.90 -4.66 -4.30
C GLY A 267 -6.16 -3.79 -4.34
N GLU A 268 -6.02 -2.54 -4.77
CA GLU A 268 -7.15 -1.62 -4.91
C GLU A 268 -7.03 -0.78 -6.19
N PHE A 269 -8.10 -0.74 -6.99
CA PHE A 269 -8.23 0.25 -8.05
C PHE A 269 -8.93 1.50 -7.51
N VAL A 270 -8.35 2.66 -7.80
CA VAL A 270 -8.84 3.97 -7.35
C VAL A 270 -9.12 4.84 -8.56
N PHE A 271 -10.23 5.58 -8.56
CA PHE A 271 -10.51 6.62 -9.57
C PHE A 271 -11.42 7.72 -9.01
N THR A 272 -11.36 8.91 -9.59
CA THR A 272 -12.27 10.02 -9.29
C THR A 272 -13.37 10.13 -10.35
N SER A 273 -14.63 10.21 -9.93
CA SER A 273 -15.81 10.47 -10.78
C SER A 273 -16.42 11.84 -10.46
N ASN A 274 -16.96 12.52 -11.46
CA ASN A 274 -17.80 13.72 -11.27
C ASN A 274 -19.31 13.42 -11.11
N VAL A 275 -19.73 12.15 -11.26
CA VAL A 275 -21.14 11.72 -11.34
C VAL A 275 -21.43 10.49 -10.46
N VAL A 276 -22.70 10.29 -10.14
CA VAL A 276 -23.23 9.01 -9.66
C VAL A 276 -23.68 8.19 -10.87
N GLY A 277 -23.25 6.93 -10.98
CA GLY A 277 -23.52 6.11 -12.16
C GLY A 277 -23.11 4.65 -11.94
N SER A 278 -22.71 3.99 -13.02
CA SER A 278 -22.08 2.66 -12.99
C SER A 278 -20.64 2.76 -13.52
N PHE A 279 -19.83 1.75 -13.25
CA PHE A 279 -18.51 1.61 -13.86
C PHE A 279 -18.24 0.16 -14.28
N HIS A 280 -17.50 0.01 -15.37
CA HIS A 280 -16.88 -1.25 -15.78
C HIS A 280 -15.36 -1.10 -15.64
N LEU A 281 -14.76 -1.84 -14.73
CA LEU A 281 -13.32 -2.03 -14.66
C LEU A 281 -12.95 -3.21 -15.56
N VAL A 282 -12.07 -2.99 -16.52
CA VAL A 282 -11.72 -3.96 -17.56
C VAL A 282 -10.20 -4.10 -17.65
N CYS A 283 -9.67 -5.32 -17.68
CA CYS A 283 -8.26 -5.55 -17.96
C CYS A 283 -8.07 -6.55 -19.11
N ASP A 284 -7.23 -6.15 -20.08
CA ASP A 284 -6.81 -6.97 -21.23
C ASP A 284 -5.94 -8.13 -20.75
N LEU A 285 -6.59 -9.26 -20.44
CA LEU A 285 -5.94 -10.48 -19.99
C LEU A 285 -5.37 -11.29 -21.15
N ASN A 286 -5.95 -11.12 -22.34
CA ASN A 286 -5.62 -11.92 -23.51
C ASN A 286 -4.50 -11.27 -24.37
N ARG A 287 -4.20 -10.00 -24.11
CA ARG A 287 -3.15 -9.14 -24.70
C ARG A 287 -3.32 -8.90 -26.19
N ASP A 288 -4.57 -8.75 -26.68
CA ASP A 288 -4.85 -8.33 -28.06
C ASP A 288 -4.99 -6.81 -28.25
N GLY A 289 -4.90 -6.04 -27.17
CA GLY A 289 -5.01 -4.58 -27.15
C GLY A 289 -6.44 -4.07 -27.16
N ARG A 290 -7.40 -4.89 -26.71
CA ARG A 290 -8.82 -4.53 -26.56
C ARG A 290 -9.25 -4.65 -25.10
N PHE A 291 -10.44 -4.15 -24.84
CA PHE A 291 -11.06 -4.14 -23.52
C PHE A 291 -12.50 -4.64 -23.70
N ASP A 292 -12.62 -5.95 -23.84
CA ASP A 292 -13.80 -6.61 -24.38
C ASP A 292 -14.84 -6.88 -23.28
N ILE A 293 -15.62 -5.84 -22.95
CA ILE A 293 -16.74 -5.84 -21.97
C ILE A 293 -17.88 -6.83 -22.28
N VAL A 294 -17.83 -7.54 -23.41
CA VAL A 294 -18.91 -8.42 -23.86
C VAL A 294 -18.52 -9.89 -23.74
N ASP A 295 -17.29 -10.29 -24.08
CA ASP A 295 -16.89 -11.70 -23.98
C ASP A 295 -16.19 -12.02 -22.66
N THR A 296 -15.39 -13.08 -22.62
CA THR A 296 -14.72 -13.59 -21.41
C THR A 296 -13.21 -13.70 -21.61
N GLY A 297 -12.65 -13.07 -22.64
CA GLY A 297 -11.21 -12.98 -22.86
C GLY A 297 -10.53 -12.10 -21.81
N ASP A 298 -11.25 -11.08 -21.33
CA ASP A 298 -10.76 -10.03 -20.44
C ASP A 298 -11.40 -10.10 -19.05
N PHE A 299 -10.69 -9.53 -18.07
CA PHE A 299 -11.24 -9.27 -16.74
C PHE A 299 -12.34 -8.19 -16.86
N LEU A 300 -13.46 -8.37 -16.19
CA LEU A 300 -14.59 -7.44 -16.18
C LEU A 300 -15.26 -7.44 -14.81
N PHE A 301 -15.15 -6.32 -14.10
CA PHE A 301 -15.86 -6.06 -12.86
C PHE A 301 -16.82 -4.87 -13.03
N LEU A 302 -18.09 -5.07 -12.68
CA LEU A 302 -19.13 -4.04 -12.72
C LEU A 302 -19.47 -3.57 -11.31
N GLY A 303 -19.58 -2.26 -11.11
CA GLY A 303 -19.99 -1.67 -9.84
C GLY A 303 -20.74 -0.35 -9.99
N ALA A 304 -21.29 0.15 -8.90
CA ALA A 304 -21.89 1.48 -8.84
C ALA A 304 -20.81 2.54 -8.55
N ALA A 305 -20.81 3.63 -9.31
CA ALA A 305 -19.92 4.76 -9.12
C ALA A 305 -20.60 5.86 -8.28
N VAL A 306 -19.86 6.45 -7.35
CA VAL A 306 -20.25 7.64 -6.60
C VAL A 306 -19.48 8.87 -7.10
N ALA A 307 -20.04 10.06 -6.94
CA ALA A 307 -19.31 11.30 -7.20
C ALA A 307 -18.21 11.50 -6.13
N GLY A 308 -16.99 11.81 -6.57
CA GLY A 308 -15.78 11.82 -5.75
C GLY A 308 -14.89 10.60 -6.00
N THR A 309 -14.07 10.25 -5.01
CA THR A 309 -13.17 9.08 -5.08
C THR A 309 -13.95 7.78 -4.93
N ASN A 310 -13.71 6.87 -5.86
CA ASN A 310 -14.18 5.49 -5.87
C ASN A 310 -12.99 4.59 -5.58
N ARG A 311 -13.20 3.55 -4.76
CA ARG A 311 -12.21 2.55 -4.38
C ARG A 311 -12.82 1.18 -4.64
N VAL A 312 -12.10 0.34 -5.39
CA VAL A 312 -12.57 -0.95 -5.87
C VAL A 312 -11.57 -2.00 -5.38
N PRO A 313 -11.88 -2.72 -4.28
CA PRO A 313 -11.04 -3.80 -3.79
C PRO A 313 -10.90 -4.90 -4.84
N PHE A 314 -9.69 -5.44 -4.94
CA PHE A 314 -9.33 -6.50 -5.88
C PHE A 314 -8.64 -7.64 -5.11
N ASP A 315 -9.13 -8.87 -5.30
CA ASP A 315 -8.70 -10.08 -4.58
C ASP A 315 -7.64 -10.89 -5.34
N GLY A 316 -7.03 -10.29 -6.37
CA GLY A 316 -6.03 -10.93 -7.21
C GLY A 316 -6.60 -12.01 -8.14
N ARG A 317 -7.92 -12.05 -8.42
CA ARG A 317 -8.54 -13.15 -9.19
C ARG A 317 -9.24 -12.71 -10.49
N ASP A 318 -9.34 -13.64 -11.43
CA ASP A 318 -10.07 -13.46 -12.69
C ASP A 318 -11.60 -13.60 -12.51
N ASN A 319 -12.36 -13.35 -13.59
CA ASN A 319 -13.83 -13.49 -13.61
C ASN A 319 -14.35 -14.90 -13.23
N ASN A 320 -13.48 -15.92 -13.24
CA ASN A 320 -13.79 -17.31 -12.92
C ASN A 320 -13.33 -17.70 -11.49
N GLY A 321 -12.68 -16.80 -10.77
CA GLY A 321 -12.10 -17.03 -9.44
C GLY A 321 -10.70 -17.68 -9.45
N ASN A 322 -10.06 -17.83 -10.62
CA ASN A 322 -8.68 -18.29 -10.73
C ASN A 322 -7.70 -17.18 -10.29
N PRO A 323 -6.48 -17.51 -9.87
CA PRO A 323 -5.37 -16.55 -9.80
C PRO A 323 -5.25 -15.71 -11.07
N PHE A 324 -5.08 -14.39 -10.92
CA PHE A 324 -4.84 -13.51 -12.07
C PHE A 324 -3.53 -13.90 -12.78
N PRO A 325 -3.49 -13.98 -14.13
CA PRO A 325 -2.30 -14.45 -14.85
C PRO A 325 -1.07 -13.57 -14.62
N VAL A 326 0.12 -14.18 -14.63
CA VAL A 326 1.41 -13.47 -14.44
C VAL A 326 1.79 -12.59 -15.64
N GLY A 327 2.52 -11.51 -15.35
CA GLY A 327 3.03 -10.48 -16.25
C GLY A 327 2.17 -9.22 -16.29
N ASP A 328 2.55 -8.31 -17.19
CA ASP A 328 1.87 -7.04 -17.40
C ASP A 328 0.48 -7.20 -18.02
N HIS A 329 -0.50 -6.45 -17.52
CA HIS A 329 -1.83 -6.35 -18.12
C HIS A 329 -2.29 -4.90 -18.16
N GLN A 330 -2.92 -4.48 -19.26
CA GLN A 330 -3.49 -3.14 -19.32
C GLN A 330 -4.89 -3.14 -18.73
N CYS A 331 -5.18 -2.21 -17.83
CA CYS A 331 -6.50 -2.00 -17.25
C CYS A 331 -7.04 -0.63 -17.62
N SER A 332 -8.35 -0.50 -17.77
CA SER A 332 -9.06 0.78 -17.91
C SER A 332 -10.39 0.73 -17.13
N VAL A 333 -10.88 1.90 -16.71
CA VAL A 333 -12.22 2.03 -16.15
C VAL A 333 -13.10 2.86 -17.09
N ARG A 334 -14.25 2.30 -17.44
CA ARG A 334 -15.34 2.98 -18.15
C ARG A 334 -16.37 3.42 -17.14
N LEU A 335 -16.62 4.72 -17.05
CA LEU A 335 -17.63 5.33 -16.19
C LEU A 335 -18.88 5.62 -17.04
N THR A 336 -20.03 5.05 -16.68
CA THR A 336 -21.28 5.13 -17.45
C THR A 336 -22.36 5.92 -16.70
N VAL A 337 -23.17 6.68 -17.45
CA VAL A 337 -24.36 7.38 -16.93
C VAL A 337 -25.60 6.88 -17.66
N GLY A 338 -26.67 6.62 -16.90
CA GLY A 338 -27.92 6.07 -17.41
C GLY A 338 -27.76 4.67 -18.00
N GLU A 339 -26.89 3.83 -17.42
CA GLU A 339 -26.76 2.44 -17.84
C GLU A 339 -28.07 1.67 -17.60
N PHE A 340 -28.50 0.96 -18.64
CA PHE A 340 -29.77 0.30 -18.74
C PHE A 340 -29.61 -1.09 -19.34
N HIS A 341 -29.86 -2.12 -18.53
CA HIS A 341 -30.04 -3.49 -18.99
C HIS A 341 -31.53 -3.78 -19.15
N TYR A 342 -31.96 -4.16 -20.35
CA TYR A 342 -33.19 -4.89 -20.57
C TYR A 342 -32.96 -6.36 -20.26
N VAL A 343 -33.72 -6.91 -19.32
CA VAL A 343 -33.74 -8.35 -19.08
C VAL A 343 -35.12 -8.89 -19.44
N GLY A 344 -35.18 -9.63 -20.56
CA GLY A 344 -36.37 -10.37 -20.97
C GLY A 344 -36.32 -11.80 -20.43
N ARG A 345 -37.33 -12.24 -19.69
CA ARG A 345 -37.46 -13.63 -19.21
C ARG A 345 -38.49 -14.39 -20.02
N ASP A 346 -38.12 -15.57 -20.51
CA ASP A 346 -38.98 -16.47 -21.29
C ASP A 346 -39.50 -15.80 -22.58
N ILE A 347 -38.57 -15.29 -23.41
CA ILE A 347 -38.87 -14.57 -24.67
C ILE A 347 -38.44 -15.39 -25.89
N GLU A 348 -39.40 -15.97 -26.58
CA GLU A 348 -39.18 -16.93 -27.66
C GLU A 348 -38.86 -16.24 -28.99
N THR A 349 -39.47 -15.07 -29.27
CA THR A 349 -39.29 -14.34 -30.53
C THR A 349 -39.16 -12.82 -30.38
N SER A 350 -38.30 -12.22 -31.21
CA SER A 350 -38.21 -10.79 -31.50
C SER A 350 -37.85 -10.61 -32.98
N PHE A 351 -38.84 -10.31 -33.81
CA PHE A 351 -38.80 -10.60 -35.25
C PHE A 351 -38.13 -9.55 -36.15
N ARG A 352 -38.22 -8.28 -35.77
CA ARG A 352 -37.42 -7.21 -36.41
C ARG A 352 -36.36 -6.67 -35.46
N GLY A 353 -36.47 -7.09 -34.21
CA GLY A 353 -35.49 -6.93 -33.17
C GLY A 353 -35.88 -5.90 -32.13
N LEU A 354 -35.09 -5.94 -31.08
CA LEU A 354 -35.03 -4.95 -30.04
C LEU A 354 -34.11 -3.81 -30.48
N ARG A 355 -34.53 -2.57 -30.19
CA ARG A 355 -33.77 -1.33 -30.39
C ARG A 355 -33.88 -0.46 -29.13
N MET A 356 -32.83 0.28 -28.80
CA MET A 356 -32.79 1.19 -27.65
C MET A 356 -32.46 2.61 -28.08
N PHE A 357 -33.15 3.60 -27.51
CA PHE A 357 -32.94 5.01 -27.81
C PHE A 357 -32.93 5.85 -26.54
N GLN A 358 -32.09 6.88 -26.48
CA GLN A 358 -32.29 7.96 -25.52
C GLN A 358 -33.52 8.78 -25.95
N VAL A 359 -34.41 9.09 -25.00
CA VAL A 359 -35.50 10.05 -25.21
C VAL A 359 -35.09 11.44 -24.70
N GLY A 360 -35.35 12.47 -25.49
CA GLY A 360 -35.17 13.88 -25.13
C GLY A 360 -36.47 14.57 -24.71
N ALA A 361 -36.37 15.69 -24.00
CA ALA A 361 -37.51 16.45 -23.44
C ALA A 361 -38.58 16.93 -24.45
N ASN A 362 -38.28 16.89 -25.75
CA ASN A 362 -39.19 17.22 -26.85
C ASN A 362 -39.72 15.98 -27.60
N GLY A 363 -39.48 14.78 -27.09
CA GLY A 363 -39.78 13.51 -27.75
C GLY A 363 -38.80 13.11 -28.85
N SER A 364 -37.64 13.78 -28.97
CA SER A 364 -36.57 13.32 -29.89
C SER A 364 -35.98 12.00 -29.41
N LEU A 365 -35.62 11.14 -30.35
CA LEU A 365 -34.97 9.86 -30.08
C LEU A 365 -33.55 9.86 -30.65
N THR A 366 -32.56 9.57 -29.81
CA THR A 366 -31.16 9.42 -30.20
C THR A 366 -30.79 7.94 -30.21
N PRO A 367 -30.21 7.40 -31.30
CA PRO A 367 -29.75 6.02 -31.35
C PRO A 367 -28.61 5.75 -30.38
N LEU A 368 -28.59 4.56 -29.78
CA LEU A 368 -27.57 4.14 -28.82
C LEU A 368 -26.90 2.83 -29.27
N ASN A 369 -25.70 2.57 -28.76
CA ASN A 369 -25.03 1.29 -28.98
C ASN A 369 -25.56 0.25 -27.99
N MET A 370 -25.97 -0.90 -28.51
CA MET A 370 -26.53 -2.01 -27.74
C MET A 370 -25.51 -3.13 -27.63
N PHE A 371 -25.39 -3.68 -26.43
CA PHE A 371 -24.43 -4.71 -26.08
C PHE A 371 -25.17 -5.97 -25.62
N TRP A 372 -24.69 -7.14 -26.02
CA TRP A 372 -25.20 -8.42 -25.51
C TRP A 372 -24.16 -9.52 -25.72
N ASN A 373 -23.99 -10.40 -24.74
CA ASN A 373 -23.41 -11.72 -24.95
C ASN A 373 -24.49 -12.79 -24.91
N ASP A 374 -24.49 -13.62 -25.94
CA ASP A 374 -25.53 -14.57 -26.24
C ASP A 374 -25.04 -16.03 -26.16
N ALA A 375 -23.75 -16.26 -25.89
CA ALA A 375 -23.05 -17.54 -26.06
C ALA A 375 -23.69 -18.72 -25.29
N LEU A 376 -24.02 -18.52 -24.01
CA LEU A 376 -24.55 -19.58 -23.13
C LEU A 376 -25.97 -20.05 -23.52
N VAL A 377 -26.69 -19.26 -24.31
CA VAL A 377 -28.06 -19.56 -24.78
C VAL A 377 -28.17 -19.57 -26.31
N GLN A 378 -27.07 -19.43 -27.05
CA GLN A 378 -27.08 -19.44 -28.52
C GLN A 378 -27.44 -20.81 -29.09
N ALA A 379 -27.10 -21.90 -28.40
CA ALA A 379 -27.46 -23.25 -28.81
C ALA A 379 -29.00 -23.49 -28.88
N ASN A 380 -29.77 -22.67 -28.18
CA ASN A 380 -31.24 -22.71 -28.16
C ASN A 380 -31.88 -21.83 -29.25
N ALA A 381 -31.09 -21.05 -30.00
CA ALA A 381 -31.60 -20.14 -31.01
C ALA A 381 -32.05 -20.89 -32.28
N THR A 382 -33.31 -20.69 -32.66
CA THR A 382 -33.84 -21.12 -33.96
C THR A 382 -33.70 -20.05 -35.03
N THR A 383 -33.58 -20.50 -36.28
CA THR A 383 -33.65 -19.64 -37.47
C THR A 383 -35.08 -19.21 -37.73
N MET A 384 -35.28 -17.92 -38.00
CA MET A 384 -36.56 -17.39 -38.45
C MET A 384 -37.10 -18.11 -39.72
N PRO A 385 -38.42 -18.21 -39.89
CA PRO A 385 -39.03 -18.63 -41.15
C PRO A 385 -38.65 -17.73 -42.32
N ALA A 386 -38.56 -18.32 -43.52
CA ALA A 386 -38.49 -17.55 -44.76
C ALA A 386 -39.71 -16.60 -44.88
N PRO A 387 -39.54 -15.36 -45.40
CA PRO A 387 -38.32 -14.80 -46.02
C PRO A 387 -37.20 -14.32 -45.08
N TYR A 388 -37.38 -14.37 -43.75
CA TYR A 388 -36.54 -13.66 -42.77
C TYR A 388 -35.37 -14.50 -42.23
N ALA A 389 -34.99 -15.57 -42.95
CA ALA A 389 -34.19 -16.70 -42.46
C ALA A 389 -32.78 -16.33 -41.94
N PHE A 390 -32.74 -15.92 -40.67
CA PHE A 390 -31.59 -15.39 -39.97
C PHE A 390 -31.62 -15.86 -38.50
N ILE A 391 -30.45 -15.87 -37.86
CA ILE A 391 -30.24 -16.04 -36.43
C ILE A 391 -29.42 -14.82 -35.99
N SER A 392 -29.75 -14.18 -34.86
CA SER A 392 -28.93 -13.08 -34.31
C SER A 392 -27.46 -13.47 -34.18
N ALA A 393 -26.59 -12.45 -34.32
CA ALA A 393 -25.21 -12.56 -33.87
C ALA A 393 -25.19 -12.95 -32.39
N SER A 394 -24.36 -13.94 -32.05
CA SER A 394 -24.19 -14.47 -30.68
C SER A 394 -23.41 -13.54 -29.74
N THR A 395 -23.09 -12.34 -30.21
CA THR A 395 -22.50 -11.23 -29.49
C THR A 395 -22.75 -9.96 -30.29
N SER A 396 -22.87 -8.81 -29.63
CA SER A 396 -22.80 -7.50 -30.28
C SER A 396 -21.40 -7.16 -30.82
N GLY A 397 -20.37 -7.85 -30.31
CA GLY A 397 -18.98 -7.41 -30.38
C GLY A 397 -18.71 -6.26 -29.39
N PRO A 398 -17.42 -5.92 -29.17
CA PRO A 398 -17.00 -5.02 -28.09
C PRO A 398 -17.31 -3.54 -28.34
N LEU A 399 -17.59 -3.14 -29.58
CA LEU A 399 -18.07 -1.78 -29.91
C LEU A 399 -19.59 -1.64 -29.81
N GLY A 400 -20.30 -2.73 -29.52
CA GLY A 400 -21.76 -2.80 -29.58
C GLY A 400 -22.32 -2.72 -31.00
N LEU A 401 -23.64 -2.80 -31.12
CA LEU A 401 -24.37 -2.52 -32.36
C LEU A 401 -25.27 -1.30 -32.16
N ASN A 402 -25.10 -0.27 -32.98
CA ASN A 402 -25.96 0.92 -32.92
C ASN A 402 -27.42 0.58 -33.27
N SER A 403 -28.39 1.24 -32.62
CA SER A 403 -29.83 0.97 -32.79
C SER A 403 -30.48 1.57 -34.05
N GLY A 404 -29.75 2.38 -34.82
CA GLY A 404 -30.17 2.86 -36.14
C GLY A 404 -31.17 4.02 -36.11
N ASP A 405 -31.69 4.44 -37.26
CA ASP A 405 -32.58 5.61 -37.32
C ASP A 405 -33.93 5.30 -36.63
N PRO A 406 -34.40 6.09 -35.65
CA PRO A 406 -35.70 5.88 -35.01
C PRO A 406 -36.89 6.05 -35.97
N LEU A 407 -36.68 6.72 -37.11
CA LEU A 407 -37.67 6.90 -38.18
C LEU A 407 -37.64 5.79 -39.24
N ASP A 408 -36.68 4.85 -39.18
CA ASP A 408 -36.70 3.67 -40.06
C ASP A 408 -38.04 2.95 -39.86
N PRO A 409 -38.85 2.83 -40.93
CA PRO A 409 -40.24 2.43 -40.77
C PRO A 409 -40.31 1.01 -40.22
N PRO A 410 -41.19 0.72 -39.25
CA PRO A 410 -41.51 -0.66 -38.94
C PRO A 410 -42.04 -1.28 -40.22
N VAL A 411 -41.31 -2.26 -40.75
CA VAL A 411 -41.62 -2.91 -42.04
C VAL A 411 -43.10 -3.37 -42.04
N PRO A 412 -43.82 -3.42 -43.16
CA PRO A 412 -45.15 -4.04 -43.15
C PRO A 412 -45.09 -5.52 -42.74
N LEU A 413 -46.11 -6.01 -42.02
CA LEU A 413 -46.22 -7.43 -41.67
C LEU A 413 -46.32 -8.26 -42.96
N GLY A 414 -45.34 -9.13 -43.21
CA GLY A 414 -45.29 -9.99 -44.39
C GLY A 414 -44.36 -9.55 -45.53
N GLU A 415 -43.63 -8.44 -45.40
CA GLU A 415 -42.64 -8.00 -46.41
C GLU A 415 -41.22 -8.52 -46.14
N THR A 416 -40.51 -8.87 -47.21
CA THR A 416 -39.11 -9.31 -47.19
C THR A 416 -38.18 -8.20 -46.71
N VAL A 417 -37.60 -8.33 -45.51
CA VAL A 417 -36.46 -7.48 -45.10
C VAL A 417 -35.16 -8.11 -45.58
N THR A 418 -34.35 -7.35 -46.31
CA THR A 418 -32.96 -7.71 -46.60
C THR A 418 -32.06 -7.29 -45.44
N PRO A 419 -31.33 -8.26 -44.86
CA PRO A 419 -31.45 -8.72 -43.45
C PRO A 419 -32.54 -8.09 -42.55
N PRO A 420 -32.87 -8.62 -41.34
CA PRO A 420 -33.42 -7.75 -40.30
C PRO A 420 -32.53 -6.51 -40.15
N GLY A 421 -33.14 -5.33 -39.97
CA GLY A 421 -32.43 -4.05 -40.08
C GLY A 421 -31.11 -4.09 -39.31
N ALA A 422 -30.01 -3.68 -39.95
CA ALA A 422 -28.62 -4.00 -39.55
C ALA A 422 -28.16 -3.41 -38.19
N ASN A 423 -29.12 -2.90 -37.42
CA ASN A 423 -29.03 -2.05 -36.25
C ASN A 423 -30.00 -2.56 -35.14
N ALA A 424 -30.31 -3.87 -35.08
CA ALA A 424 -31.29 -4.44 -34.15
C ALA A 424 -30.96 -5.87 -33.71
N ARG A 425 -31.31 -6.25 -32.47
CA ARG A 425 -31.12 -7.62 -31.92
C ARG A 425 -32.39 -8.45 -32.11
N ALA A 426 -32.39 -9.44 -33.01
CA ALA A 426 -33.57 -10.22 -33.43
C ALA A 426 -33.37 -11.75 -33.42
N TRP A 427 -34.33 -12.53 -32.90
CA TRP A 427 -34.22 -14.00 -32.74
C TRP A 427 -35.57 -14.74 -32.77
N GLY A 428 -35.54 -16.06 -32.97
CA GLY A 428 -36.67 -16.99 -32.75
C GLY A 428 -37.33 -17.56 -34.01
N ASP A 429 -38.40 -18.35 -33.81
CA ASP A 429 -39.30 -18.89 -34.85
C ASP A 429 -40.76 -18.81 -34.36
N PHE A 430 -41.70 -18.53 -35.26
CA PHE A 430 -43.13 -18.36 -35.00
C PHE A 430 -43.97 -19.66 -35.08
N VAL A 431 -43.37 -20.82 -35.36
CA VAL A 431 -44.11 -22.08 -35.60
C VAL A 431 -44.80 -22.61 -34.32
N ALA A 432 -46.01 -23.17 -34.47
CA ALA A 432 -46.99 -23.28 -33.40
C ALA A 432 -47.09 -24.64 -32.67
N MET A 433 -47.55 -24.58 -31.42
CA MET A 433 -48.37 -25.58 -30.69
C MET A 433 -48.09 -27.06 -31.03
N GLY A 434 -47.06 -27.64 -30.41
CA GLY A 434 -46.78 -29.09 -30.45
C GLY A 434 -45.31 -29.44 -30.73
N GLY A 435 -44.54 -28.51 -31.27
CA GLY A 435 -43.09 -28.45 -31.06
C GLY A 435 -42.79 -27.71 -29.75
N SER A 436 -41.65 -28.03 -29.13
CA SER A 436 -41.09 -27.32 -27.98
C SER A 436 -40.92 -25.82 -28.24
N GLY A 437 -40.96 -24.99 -27.20
CA GLY A 437 -40.65 -23.56 -27.26
C GLY A 437 -39.19 -23.30 -27.60
N THR A 438 -38.78 -23.58 -28.83
CA THR A 438 -37.38 -23.50 -29.27
C THR A 438 -37.00 -22.07 -29.65
N GLY A 439 -37.24 -21.13 -28.73
CA GLY A 439 -36.70 -19.78 -28.81
C GLY A 439 -35.43 -19.69 -27.97
N LYS A 440 -34.52 -18.80 -28.37
CA LYS A 440 -33.28 -18.52 -27.61
C LYS A 440 -33.56 -18.18 -26.14
N GLY A 441 -34.65 -17.46 -25.87
CA GLY A 441 -35.04 -17.02 -24.53
C GLY A 441 -35.94 -17.98 -23.75
N ASN A 442 -36.32 -19.16 -24.27
CA ASN A 442 -37.13 -20.13 -23.52
C ASN A 442 -36.35 -20.64 -22.30
N GLU A 443 -36.94 -20.55 -21.10
CA GLU A 443 -36.27 -20.87 -19.84
C GLU A 443 -34.91 -20.15 -19.69
N ALA A 444 -34.82 -18.90 -20.17
CA ALA A 444 -33.62 -18.08 -20.14
C ALA A 444 -33.90 -16.61 -19.85
N TYR A 445 -32.89 -15.94 -19.30
CA TYR A 445 -32.79 -14.48 -19.22
C TYR A 445 -32.02 -13.98 -20.44
N LEU A 446 -32.63 -13.10 -21.21
CA LEU A 446 -32.01 -12.41 -22.33
C LEU A 446 -31.65 -10.98 -21.93
N ASP A 447 -30.37 -10.73 -21.76
CA ASP A 447 -29.80 -9.43 -21.41
C ASP A 447 -29.46 -8.63 -22.70
N THR A 448 -29.76 -7.34 -22.71
CA THR A 448 -29.22 -6.37 -23.67
C THR A 448 -29.11 -5.04 -22.98
N TYR A 449 -27.94 -4.42 -23.09
CA TYR A 449 -27.64 -3.22 -22.33
C TYR A 449 -27.08 -2.10 -23.18
N THR A 450 -27.15 -0.90 -22.62
CA THR A 450 -26.72 0.37 -23.23
C THR A 450 -26.56 1.42 -22.14
N TRP A 451 -26.06 2.59 -22.49
CA TRP A 451 -25.93 3.76 -21.61
C TRP A 451 -26.07 5.04 -22.42
N LEU A 452 -26.32 6.17 -21.74
CA LEU A 452 -26.51 7.47 -22.38
C LEU A 452 -25.20 8.14 -22.73
N SER A 453 -24.22 7.99 -21.85
CA SER A 453 -22.94 8.68 -21.91
C SER A 453 -21.90 7.89 -21.14
N GLU A 454 -20.67 7.99 -21.60
CA GLU A 454 -19.51 7.32 -21.03
C GLU A 454 -18.30 8.26 -21.03
N ASP A 455 -17.38 8.00 -20.11
CA ASP A 455 -16.00 8.43 -20.21
C ASP A 455 -15.11 7.23 -19.85
N VAL A 456 -13.92 7.16 -20.46
CA VAL A 456 -13.01 6.02 -20.30
C VAL A 456 -11.64 6.55 -19.90
N SER A 457 -11.06 5.99 -18.86
CA SER A 457 -9.73 6.38 -18.40
C SER A 457 -8.68 6.14 -19.48
N ALA A 458 -7.53 6.84 -19.39
CA ALA A 458 -6.32 6.29 -19.97
C ALA A 458 -6.06 4.89 -19.36
N PRO A 459 -5.56 3.92 -20.13
CA PRO A 459 -5.19 2.63 -19.56
C PRO A 459 -3.95 2.77 -18.69
N ILE A 460 -3.92 2.03 -17.59
CA ILE A 460 -2.73 1.81 -16.75
C ILE A 460 -2.22 0.39 -16.99
N THR A 461 -0.95 0.13 -16.71
CA THR A 461 -0.43 -1.23 -16.59
C THR A 461 -0.50 -1.66 -15.13
N ILE A 462 -0.91 -2.90 -14.87
CA ILE A 462 -0.73 -3.56 -13.57
C ILE A 462 0.24 -4.73 -13.73
N HIS A 463 0.99 -5.03 -12.67
CA HIS A 463 2.08 -6.01 -12.68
C HIS A 463 1.73 -7.20 -11.78
N SER A 464 1.27 -8.29 -12.41
CA SER A 464 1.06 -9.56 -11.71
C SER A 464 2.36 -10.36 -11.72
N VAL A 465 2.89 -10.74 -10.56
CA VAL A 465 4.17 -11.46 -10.45
C VAL A 465 3.98 -12.89 -9.92
N ASP A 466 4.97 -13.73 -10.17
CA ASP A 466 5.01 -15.10 -9.66
C ASP A 466 5.67 -15.09 -8.28
N GLY A 467 4.84 -15.11 -7.22
CA GLY A 467 5.29 -15.16 -5.82
C GLY A 467 5.87 -16.51 -5.39
N SER A 468 6.53 -17.22 -6.31
CA SER A 468 7.36 -18.40 -6.05
C SER A 468 8.76 -18.29 -6.69
N ILE A 469 9.08 -17.13 -7.25
CA ILE A 469 10.45 -16.79 -7.65
C ILE A 469 11.18 -16.27 -6.41
N ASP A 470 12.38 -16.80 -6.26
CA ASP A 470 13.38 -16.61 -5.22
C ASP A 470 14.69 -16.72 -6.04
N SER A 471 15.43 -15.61 -6.13
CA SER A 471 16.40 -15.38 -7.22
C SER A 471 17.85 -15.68 -6.81
N ASP A 472 18.20 -15.45 -5.55
CA ASP A 472 19.48 -15.72 -4.88
C ASP A 472 19.43 -16.98 -3.98
N MET A 473 18.24 -17.44 -3.60
CA MET A 473 17.97 -18.66 -2.81
C MET A 473 18.17 -18.49 -1.30
N ASP A 474 17.87 -17.30 -0.77
CA ASP A 474 17.88 -16.98 0.66
C ASP A 474 16.67 -17.62 1.42
N GLY A 475 15.52 -17.74 0.76
CA GLY A 475 14.27 -18.25 1.32
C GLY A 475 13.15 -17.20 1.45
N LEU A 476 13.43 -15.93 1.16
CA LEU A 476 12.45 -14.94 0.78
C LEU A 476 12.01 -15.18 -0.68
N THR A 477 11.35 -14.20 -1.28
CA THR A 477 10.90 -14.27 -2.68
C THR A 477 10.99 -12.88 -3.27
N ASP A 478 11.22 -12.77 -4.58
CA ASP A 478 11.31 -11.51 -5.34
C ASP A 478 10.22 -10.48 -4.97
N TYR A 479 9.03 -10.99 -4.63
CA TYR A 479 7.89 -10.19 -4.22
C TYR A 479 7.95 -9.76 -2.75
N THR A 480 8.39 -10.64 -1.85
CA THR A 480 8.56 -10.32 -0.42
C THR A 480 9.68 -9.28 -0.25
N GLU A 481 10.80 -9.51 -0.91
CA GLU A 481 11.95 -8.60 -0.89
C GLU A 481 11.55 -7.21 -1.42
N ARG A 482 11.07 -7.13 -2.67
CA ARG A 482 10.76 -5.86 -3.34
C ARG A 482 9.55 -5.11 -2.76
N CYS A 483 8.60 -5.81 -2.15
CA CYS A 483 7.29 -5.25 -1.79
C CYS A 483 6.90 -5.41 -0.31
N ILE A 484 7.72 -6.07 0.52
CA ILE A 484 7.47 -6.27 1.94
C ILE A 484 8.67 -5.83 2.81
N THR A 485 9.91 -6.19 2.46
CA THR A 485 11.10 -5.85 3.28
C THR A 485 11.83 -4.62 2.74
N GLY A 486 11.96 -4.50 1.43
CA GLY A 486 12.73 -3.45 0.73
C GLY A 486 14.07 -3.92 0.17
N THR A 487 14.40 -5.20 0.36
CA THR A 487 15.71 -5.79 0.09
C THR A 487 15.98 -6.13 -1.39
N LEU A 488 17.21 -6.56 -1.70
CA LEU A 488 17.73 -6.73 -3.06
C LEU A 488 17.48 -8.14 -3.62
N THR A 489 16.57 -8.25 -4.60
CA THR A 489 16.18 -9.51 -5.28
C THR A 489 17.25 -10.21 -6.14
N ASP A 490 18.53 -9.95 -5.88
CA ASP A 490 19.66 -10.73 -6.39
C ASP A 490 20.86 -10.76 -5.40
N SER A 491 20.60 -10.53 -4.10
CA SER A 491 21.55 -10.59 -2.99
C SER A 491 20.86 -11.15 -1.74
N ALA A 492 21.33 -12.29 -1.25
CA ALA A 492 20.81 -12.94 -0.03
C ALA A 492 21.25 -12.25 1.29
N ASP A 493 21.80 -11.05 1.17
CA ASP A 493 22.55 -10.26 2.16
C ASP A 493 22.68 -8.91 1.43
N SER A 494 21.87 -7.93 1.84
CA SER A 494 21.53 -6.75 1.00
C SER A 494 22.42 -5.54 1.22
N ASP A 495 22.91 -5.36 2.44
CA ASP A 495 23.87 -4.36 2.94
C ASP A 495 25.31 -4.88 2.84
N GLY A 496 25.53 -6.17 3.08
CA GLY A 496 26.81 -6.86 3.03
C GLY A 496 27.40 -7.21 4.39
N ASP A 497 26.59 -7.28 5.45
CA ASP A 497 27.02 -7.40 6.85
C ASP A 497 27.25 -8.85 7.34
N THR A 498 27.08 -9.83 6.45
CA THR A 498 27.18 -11.29 6.67
C THR A 498 25.96 -12.00 7.25
N VAL A 499 24.99 -11.27 7.82
CA VAL A 499 23.67 -11.83 8.12
C VAL A 499 22.89 -11.94 6.80
N ASN A 500 21.76 -12.65 6.83
CA ASN A 500 21.05 -13.08 5.63
C ASN A 500 19.63 -12.56 5.70
N ASP A 501 19.18 -11.74 4.75
CA ASP A 501 17.90 -11.00 4.77
C ASP A 501 16.70 -11.75 5.40
N PHE A 502 16.59 -13.07 5.19
CA PHE A 502 15.58 -13.94 5.79
C PHE A 502 15.61 -13.94 7.34
N VAL A 503 16.77 -13.84 7.96
CA VAL A 503 17.03 -13.84 9.42
C VAL A 503 16.64 -12.51 10.03
N GLU A 504 17.23 -11.40 9.59
CA GLU A 504 16.92 -10.04 10.06
C GLU A 504 15.44 -9.71 9.86
N THR A 505 14.90 -9.97 8.66
CA THR A 505 13.47 -9.74 8.39
C THR A 505 12.56 -10.76 9.08
N ARG A 506 13.11 -11.70 9.87
CA ARG A 506 12.36 -12.71 10.65
C ARG A 506 11.41 -13.54 9.78
N GLY A 507 11.88 -13.89 8.58
CA GLY A 507 11.16 -14.62 7.54
C GLY A 507 10.28 -13.75 6.66
N GLY A 508 10.70 -12.52 6.35
CA GLY A 508 9.99 -11.60 5.46
C GLY A 508 8.89 -10.77 6.13
N MET A 509 9.05 -10.46 7.41
CA MET A 509 8.21 -9.48 8.10
C MET A 509 8.55 -8.06 7.64
N PRO A 510 7.54 -7.20 7.42
CA PRO A 510 7.78 -5.79 7.09
C PRO A 510 8.23 -5.00 8.32
N ASN A 511 9.15 -4.06 8.13
CA ASN A 511 9.65 -3.15 9.17
C ASN A 511 10.18 -3.86 10.40
N VAL A 512 11.10 -4.82 10.21
CA VAL A 512 12.02 -5.16 11.30
C VAL A 512 13.11 -4.08 11.29
N ASN A 513 13.33 -3.46 12.43
CA ASN A 513 14.31 -2.42 12.72
C ASN A 513 14.49 -2.51 14.26
N THR A 514 15.73 -2.65 14.74
CA THR A 514 16.00 -2.89 16.16
C THR A 514 16.27 -1.56 16.92
N ASP A 515 17.01 -0.62 16.33
CA ASP A 515 17.45 0.65 16.93
C ASP A 515 16.42 1.83 16.88
N MET A 516 15.57 1.87 15.85
CA MET A 516 14.66 2.95 15.42
C MET A 516 15.23 4.16 14.62
N ASP A 517 16.34 4.05 13.89
CA ASP A 517 16.92 5.12 13.04
C ASP A 517 16.10 5.49 11.78
N LEU A 518 15.27 4.56 11.25
CA LEU A 518 14.46 4.55 10.01
C LEU A 518 14.97 3.68 8.83
N LEU A 519 16.09 3.00 8.97
CA LEU A 519 16.50 1.85 8.16
C LEU A 519 15.70 0.60 8.60
N VAL A 520 16.09 -0.58 8.14
CA VAL A 520 15.52 -1.88 8.55
C VAL A 520 16.68 -2.83 8.68
N ASP A 521 16.60 -3.80 9.61
CA ASP A 521 17.71 -4.69 9.97
C ASP A 521 18.51 -5.12 8.70
N ALA A 522 17.85 -5.83 7.76
CA ALA A 522 18.39 -6.26 6.45
C ALA A 522 18.68 -5.16 5.38
N LEU A 523 18.95 -3.94 5.80
CA LEU A 523 19.52 -2.86 4.98
C LEU A 523 20.48 -1.98 5.81
N ASP A 524 20.72 -2.31 7.08
CA ASP A 524 21.66 -1.64 7.98
C ASP A 524 23.00 -2.40 8.03
N THR A 525 24.00 -1.89 8.75
CA THR A 525 25.27 -2.59 8.96
C THR A 525 25.71 -2.60 10.42
N ASP A 526 24.78 -2.22 11.29
CA ASP A 526 24.90 -1.86 12.71
C ASP A 526 23.43 -1.92 13.19
N ASP A 527 22.94 -3.15 13.42
CA ASP A 527 21.50 -3.51 13.42
C ASP A 527 20.70 -2.79 14.53
N ASP A 528 21.40 -2.46 15.62
CA ASP A 528 20.82 -1.86 16.82
C ASP A 528 21.48 -0.56 17.31
N GLY A 529 22.51 -0.07 16.61
CA GLY A 529 22.97 1.31 16.65
C GLY A 529 24.04 1.60 17.71
N ASP A 530 24.87 0.62 18.04
CA ASP A 530 25.73 0.60 19.23
C ASP A 530 27.22 0.89 18.97
N CYS A 531 27.55 1.22 17.72
CA CYS A 531 28.89 1.49 17.17
C CYS A 531 29.73 0.27 16.76
N VAL A 532 29.32 -0.97 17.04
CA VAL A 532 29.94 -2.17 16.46
C VAL A 532 29.17 -2.58 15.19
N PRO A 533 29.84 -2.88 14.06
CA PRO A 533 29.14 -3.40 12.89
C PRO A 533 28.73 -4.86 13.07
N THR A 534 27.53 -5.25 12.62
CA THR A 534 27.01 -6.64 12.60
C THR A 534 28.01 -7.71 12.16
N ALA A 535 28.89 -7.33 11.21
CA ALA A 535 29.89 -8.22 10.61
C ALA A 535 31.12 -8.49 11.49
N ASP A 536 31.35 -7.65 12.50
CA ASP A 536 32.48 -7.69 13.43
C ASP A 536 32.06 -8.22 14.82
N GLU A 537 30.75 -8.33 15.10
CA GLU A 537 30.12 -8.95 16.29
C GLU A 537 30.12 -10.50 16.23
N ASP A 538 31.30 -11.07 15.97
CA ASP A 538 31.60 -12.52 15.94
C ASP A 538 32.74 -12.82 16.94
N PRO A 539 32.51 -12.74 18.28
CA PRO A 539 33.58 -12.92 19.28
C PRO A 539 34.26 -14.29 19.21
N ASP A 540 33.51 -15.33 18.86
CA ASP A 540 33.98 -16.72 18.65
C ASP A 540 34.86 -16.88 17.39
N HIS A 541 34.71 -15.97 16.42
CA HIS A 541 35.39 -15.93 15.12
C HIS A 541 35.09 -17.14 14.20
N ASP A 542 33.86 -17.69 14.23
CA ASP A 542 33.43 -18.75 13.29
C ASP A 542 32.71 -18.25 12.02
N GLY A 543 32.30 -16.97 12.02
CA GLY A 543 31.66 -16.28 10.91
C GLY A 543 30.14 -16.41 10.86
N ASP A 544 29.48 -16.50 12.02
CA ASP A 544 28.02 -16.54 12.19
C ASP A 544 27.58 -15.71 13.42
N PRO A 545 27.60 -14.36 13.33
CA PRO A 545 27.22 -13.45 14.45
C PRO A 545 25.78 -13.66 14.93
N THR A 546 24.97 -14.45 14.21
CA THR A 546 23.59 -14.75 14.60
C THR A 546 23.46 -15.68 15.81
N ASN A 547 24.59 -16.19 16.32
CA ASN A 547 24.66 -17.28 17.29
C ASN A 547 25.47 -16.97 18.57
N ASP A 548 26.20 -15.85 18.58
CA ASP A 548 26.87 -15.28 19.75
C ASP A 548 25.84 -14.58 20.67
N ASP A 549 26.16 -14.46 21.96
CA ASP A 549 25.25 -14.16 23.08
C ASP A 549 26.14 -13.96 24.34
N SER A 550 26.81 -12.81 24.41
CA SER A 550 27.95 -12.56 25.32
C SER A 550 27.55 -12.50 26.80
N ASP A 551 26.48 -11.78 27.17
CA ASP A 551 25.92 -11.80 28.54
C ASP A 551 25.09 -13.08 28.86
N GLY A 552 24.54 -13.73 27.83
CA GLY A 552 23.68 -14.92 27.93
C GLY A 552 22.19 -14.65 28.22
N ASP A 553 21.68 -13.45 27.94
CA ASP A 553 20.27 -13.01 28.00
C ASP A 553 19.38 -13.77 27.01
N THR A 554 19.95 -14.28 25.90
CA THR A 554 19.32 -14.82 24.69
C THR A 554 18.95 -13.82 23.58
N ARG A 555 19.51 -12.62 23.62
CA ARG A 555 19.57 -11.64 22.54
C ARG A 555 21.01 -11.66 22.00
N PRO A 556 21.22 -12.10 20.75
CA PRO A 556 22.56 -12.09 20.16
C PRO A 556 23.11 -10.68 20.01
N ASP A 557 24.43 -10.60 20.18
CA ASP A 557 25.30 -9.41 20.23
C ASP A 557 24.93 -8.38 19.16
N TYR A 558 24.88 -8.79 17.88
CA TYR A 558 24.43 -7.96 16.74
C TYR A 558 23.03 -7.33 16.82
N ARG A 559 22.29 -7.60 17.89
CA ARG A 559 21.02 -6.93 18.20
C ARG A 559 20.95 -6.51 19.66
N ASP A 560 22.01 -6.57 20.47
CA ASP A 560 22.11 -6.07 21.85
C ASP A 560 23.19 -5.00 22.13
N ALA A 561 22.79 -3.74 22.07
CA ALA A 561 23.56 -2.53 22.37
C ALA A 561 24.04 -2.35 23.84
N ASP A 562 24.31 -3.46 24.51
CA ASP A 562 24.66 -3.68 25.93
C ASP A 562 25.22 -5.12 26.06
N ASP A 563 26.20 -5.45 25.19
CA ASP A 563 26.68 -6.80 24.81
C ASP A 563 27.03 -7.73 25.98
N ASP A 564 27.70 -7.18 26.99
CA ASP A 564 28.16 -7.90 28.18
C ASP A 564 27.12 -7.89 29.33
N GLY A 565 26.04 -7.09 29.17
CA GLY A 565 24.93 -6.93 30.11
C GLY A 565 25.23 -6.02 31.32
N ASP A 566 26.25 -5.18 31.24
CA ASP A 566 26.63 -4.20 32.26
C ASP A 566 25.65 -3.01 32.35
N GLY A 567 25.31 -2.37 31.23
CA GLY A 567 24.51 -1.17 31.15
C GLY A 567 25.27 0.06 30.63
N ILE A 568 26.52 -0.13 30.21
CA ILE A 568 27.29 0.71 29.29
C ILE A 568 27.35 -0.09 27.98
N GLY A 569 27.15 0.57 26.84
CA GLY A 569 27.20 -0.09 25.53
C GLY A 569 28.45 0.33 24.74
N PRO A 570 28.85 -0.41 23.69
CA PRO A 570 30.18 -0.31 23.09
C PRO A 570 30.56 1.10 22.60
N CYS A 571 29.61 1.89 22.09
CA CYS A 571 29.80 3.31 21.75
C CYS A 571 30.41 4.18 22.89
N ASP A 572 30.09 3.87 24.16
CA ASP A 572 30.51 4.65 25.33
C ASP A 572 31.82 4.10 25.96
N GLU A 573 32.37 2.99 25.44
CA GLU A 573 33.57 2.28 25.91
C GLU A 573 34.82 2.48 25.01
N ASP A 574 34.72 3.34 24.00
CA ASP A 574 35.84 3.85 23.18
C ASP A 574 36.87 4.62 24.04
N ALA A 575 37.71 3.88 24.77
CA ALA A 575 38.68 4.35 25.74
C ALA A 575 39.65 5.37 25.13
N ASN A 576 40.07 5.13 23.90
CA ASN A 576 41.05 5.97 23.21
C ASN A 576 40.42 7.12 22.37
N MET A 577 39.09 7.17 22.29
CA MET A 577 38.27 8.17 21.59
C MET A 577 38.57 8.25 20.08
N ASN A 578 38.77 7.10 19.43
CA ASN A 578 38.99 6.99 17.99
C ASN A 578 37.72 6.66 17.19
N GLY A 579 36.67 6.13 17.84
CA GLY A 579 35.42 5.63 17.27
C GLY A 579 35.50 4.20 16.70
N ASP A 580 36.20 3.29 17.39
CA ASP A 580 36.48 1.90 17.00
C ASP A 580 36.67 1.03 18.28
N PRO A 581 35.59 0.68 19.02
CA PRO A 581 35.70 -0.04 20.31
C PRO A 581 36.30 -1.45 20.19
N LEU A 582 36.41 -1.98 18.97
CA LEU A 582 37.06 -3.25 18.63
C LEU A 582 38.59 -3.26 18.89
N ASP A 583 39.22 -2.10 19.14
CA ASP A 583 40.68 -1.96 19.36
C ASP A 583 41.09 -1.48 20.77
N ASP A 584 40.12 -1.29 21.68
CA ASP A 584 40.31 -1.01 23.10
C ASP A 584 40.26 -2.33 23.93
N ASP A 585 41.19 -2.43 24.89
CA ASP A 585 41.59 -3.61 25.68
C ASP A 585 42.41 -3.07 26.87
N ALA A 586 41.73 -2.61 27.92
CA ALA A 586 42.29 -1.76 28.97
C ALA A 586 43.24 -2.51 29.91
N ASP A 587 42.92 -3.75 30.28
CA ASP A 587 43.76 -4.61 31.13
C ASP A 587 44.87 -5.39 30.36
N MET A 588 44.73 -5.51 29.03
CA MET A 588 45.63 -6.24 28.11
C MET A 588 45.56 -7.78 28.18
N ASP A 589 44.43 -8.35 28.60
CA ASP A 589 44.05 -9.76 28.53
C ASP A 589 43.89 -10.23 27.06
N GLY A 590 43.31 -9.36 26.22
CA GLY A 590 43.05 -9.60 24.81
C GLY A 590 41.61 -9.97 24.46
N ILE A 591 40.66 -9.67 25.34
CA ILE A 591 39.24 -9.48 25.03
C ILE A 591 39.00 -7.95 24.90
N PRO A 592 38.15 -7.47 23.99
CA PRO A 592 37.78 -6.05 23.93
C PRO A 592 36.94 -5.62 25.13
N ASP A 593 37.13 -4.37 25.59
CA ASP A 593 36.45 -3.78 26.75
C ASP A 593 34.92 -4.04 26.74
N TYR A 594 34.25 -3.78 25.61
CA TYR A 594 32.80 -3.91 25.44
C TYR A 594 32.21 -5.33 25.56
N LEU A 595 33.05 -6.36 25.70
CA LEU A 595 32.65 -7.76 25.95
C LEU A 595 32.94 -8.21 27.39
N GLU A 596 33.36 -7.28 28.27
CA GLU A 596 33.82 -7.58 29.63
C GLU A 596 33.16 -6.72 30.72
N LEU A 597 32.49 -7.42 31.66
CA LEU A 597 31.90 -6.86 32.89
C LEU A 597 32.89 -6.18 33.87
N ASP A 598 34.15 -5.93 33.49
CA ASP A 598 35.28 -5.46 34.32
C ASP A 598 36.46 -5.04 33.42
N SER A 599 36.28 -4.08 32.49
CA SER A 599 37.22 -3.81 31.37
C SER A 599 38.68 -3.58 31.80
N ASP A 600 38.92 -2.97 32.97
CA ASP A 600 40.26 -2.69 33.48
C ASP A 600 40.88 -3.79 34.37
N GLY A 601 40.15 -4.88 34.60
CA GLY A 601 40.62 -6.07 35.31
C GLY A 601 40.80 -5.91 36.83
N ASP A 602 40.32 -4.83 37.45
CA ASP A 602 40.49 -4.57 38.88
C ASP A 602 39.84 -5.65 39.78
N CYS A 603 38.90 -6.46 39.28
CA CYS A 603 38.35 -7.62 40.02
C CYS A 603 39.44 -8.51 40.62
N ALA A 604 40.63 -8.58 39.99
CA ALA A 604 41.77 -9.32 40.49
C ALA A 604 42.26 -8.79 41.87
N LEU A 605 42.18 -7.48 42.09
CA LEU A 605 42.55 -6.75 43.32
C LEU A 605 41.51 -6.92 44.43
N ARG A 606 40.25 -7.21 44.08
CA ARG A 606 39.15 -7.52 45.03
C ARG A 606 39.44 -8.69 45.99
N ALA A 607 40.33 -9.60 45.62
CA ALA A 607 40.79 -10.68 46.49
C ALA A 607 41.63 -10.17 47.69
N THR A 608 42.19 -8.96 47.56
CA THR A 608 42.97 -8.22 48.55
C THR A 608 42.17 -7.10 49.21
N ILE A 609 41.33 -6.37 48.47
CA ILE A 609 40.52 -5.24 48.95
C ILE A 609 39.01 -5.59 48.90
N PRO A 610 38.27 -5.61 50.03
CA PRO A 610 36.90 -6.14 50.06
C PRO A 610 35.79 -5.14 49.67
N ASN A 611 36.14 -3.93 49.24
CA ASN A 611 35.23 -2.79 49.06
C ASN A 611 35.15 -2.24 47.62
N ILE A 612 36.21 -2.43 46.85
CA ILE A 612 36.36 -2.08 45.44
C ILE A 612 35.14 -2.50 44.60
N LEU A 613 34.72 -1.57 43.76
CA LEU A 613 33.71 -1.76 42.71
C LEU A 613 34.48 -2.30 41.50
N CYS A 614 33.90 -3.29 40.82
CA CYS A 614 34.58 -4.11 39.81
C CYS A 614 33.50 -4.62 38.84
N GLN A 615 32.75 -3.64 38.32
CA GLN A 615 31.79 -3.72 37.24
C GLN A 615 31.62 -2.30 36.73
N ASP A 616 31.63 -2.13 35.42
CA ASP A 616 31.86 -0.85 34.77
C ASP A 616 30.70 0.13 35.07
N ASN A 617 29.46 -0.37 35.13
CA ASN A 617 28.27 0.35 35.61
C ASN A 617 28.29 0.81 37.08
N LEU A 618 29.20 0.27 37.90
CA LEU A 618 29.42 0.64 39.30
C LEU A 618 30.68 1.50 39.45
N ASP A 619 31.62 1.38 38.53
CA ASP A 619 32.86 2.12 38.51
C ASP A 619 32.66 3.61 38.15
N GLN A 620 33.61 4.46 38.53
CA GLN A 620 33.67 5.85 38.07
C GLN A 620 34.69 6.07 36.94
N CYS A 621 35.51 5.07 36.62
CA CYS A 621 36.48 5.08 35.53
C CYS A 621 36.78 3.65 35.02
N PRO A 622 35.76 2.95 34.45
CA PRO A 622 35.83 1.56 33.95
C PRO A 622 37.07 1.08 33.18
N LEU A 623 37.83 2.01 32.61
CA LEU A 623 38.91 1.80 31.66
C LEU A 623 40.28 2.15 32.28
N VAL A 624 40.37 2.29 33.61
CA VAL A 624 41.55 2.78 34.35
C VAL A 624 41.69 2.06 35.71
N PRO A 625 42.53 1.01 35.79
CA PRO A 625 42.57 0.13 36.96
C PRO A 625 42.93 0.86 38.26
N GLU A 626 42.20 0.53 39.32
CA GLU A 626 42.41 1.04 40.68
C GLU A 626 43.82 0.75 41.24
N ASP A 627 44.39 1.72 41.97
CA ASP A 627 45.78 1.63 42.49
C ASP A 627 45.93 1.20 43.96
N ALA A 628 44.84 0.76 44.60
CA ALA A 628 44.82 -0.18 45.72
C ALA A 628 45.71 0.22 46.92
N ASN A 629 45.58 1.48 47.33
CA ASN A 629 46.53 2.16 48.20
C ASN A 629 46.08 2.29 49.69
N ASP A 630 44.94 1.69 50.09
CA ASP A 630 44.25 1.80 51.40
C ASP A 630 43.61 3.20 51.67
N TYR A 631 43.51 4.05 50.65
CA TYR A 631 42.79 5.33 50.62
C TYR A 631 41.77 5.33 49.46
N MET A 632 40.60 5.91 49.74
CA MET A 632 39.43 6.12 48.88
C MET A 632 38.94 5.01 47.89
N ASP A 633 39.49 3.79 47.92
CA ASP A 633 39.17 2.52 47.19
C ASP A 633 37.68 2.02 47.19
N ASP A 634 36.72 2.84 47.62
CA ASP A 634 35.27 2.59 47.61
C ASP A 634 34.61 2.93 46.25
N ASP A 635 35.32 3.55 45.29
CA ASP A 635 34.72 4.04 44.04
C ASP A 635 35.39 3.67 42.70
N GLY A 636 36.39 2.77 42.74
CA GLY A 636 36.99 2.13 41.56
C GLY A 636 38.15 2.90 40.92
N CYS A 637 38.44 4.11 41.39
CA CYS A 637 39.32 5.02 40.67
C CYS A 637 40.60 5.41 41.40
N PRO A 638 41.78 5.29 40.74
CA PRO A 638 43.03 5.72 41.34
C PRO A 638 42.98 7.24 41.60
N GLU A 639 43.26 7.63 42.84
CA GLU A 639 43.12 9.04 43.20
C GLU A 639 44.20 9.90 42.52
N PRO A 640 43.93 11.19 42.25
CA PRO A 640 44.97 12.12 41.78
C PRO A 640 45.97 12.61 42.85
N ASP A 641 45.90 12.06 44.08
CA ASP A 641 46.59 12.47 45.32
C ASP A 641 46.38 11.29 46.32
N GLY A 642 47.00 10.14 46.01
CA GLY A 642 46.72 8.83 46.64
C GLY A 642 47.04 8.74 48.13
N ASP A 643 47.94 9.57 48.64
CA ASP A 643 48.27 9.62 50.07
C ASP A 643 47.61 10.77 50.85
N ALA A 644 46.93 11.66 50.13
CA ALA A 644 46.19 12.82 50.62
C ALA A 644 47.02 13.90 51.34
N ASP A 645 48.31 14.04 51.04
CA ASP A 645 49.13 15.13 51.57
C ASP A 645 48.82 16.50 50.97
N GLY A 646 48.27 16.53 49.74
CA GLY A 646 47.97 17.74 48.97
C GLY A 646 48.93 18.04 47.80
N VAL A 647 49.84 17.12 47.47
CA VAL A 647 50.64 17.11 46.25
C VAL A 647 50.10 16.02 45.32
N PRO A 648 49.76 16.33 44.05
CA PRO A 648 49.25 15.31 43.13
C PRO A 648 50.33 14.34 42.67
N ASP A 649 50.02 13.04 42.63
CA ASP A 649 50.97 11.93 42.37
C ASP A 649 51.82 12.13 41.11
N ALA A 650 51.24 12.72 40.06
CA ALA A 650 51.92 13.05 38.80
C ALA A 650 53.08 14.06 38.95
N ILE A 651 53.25 14.68 40.13
CA ILE A 651 54.39 15.53 40.51
C ILE A 651 54.90 15.23 41.93
N ASP A 652 54.47 14.12 42.54
CA ASP A 652 54.88 13.71 43.88
C ASP A 652 56.12 12.80 43.80
N ASN A 653 57.10 13.02 44.68
CA ASN A 653 58.29 12.17 44.80
C ASN A 653 58.15 11.02 45.82
N CYS A 654 57.03 10.94 46.55
CA CYS A 654 56.63 9.80 47.37
C CYS A 654 55.10 9.53 47.28
N PRO A 655 54.52 9.18 46.11
CA PRO A 655 53.06 9.13 45.84
C PRO A 655 52.16 8.29 46.77
N VAL A 656 52.74 7.54 47.73
CA VAL A 656 52.02 6.67 48.68
C VAL A 656 52.47 6.89 50.14
N ILE A 657 53.28 7.93 50.44
CA ILE A 657 53.81 8.22 51.78
C ILE A 657 53.85 9.75 52.06
N PRO A 658 52.92 10.30 52.86
CA PRO A 658 52.69 11.75 52.93
C PRO A 658 53.91 12.61 53.31
N ASN A 659 54.34 13.48 52.40
CA ASN A 659 55.46 14.42 52.53
C ASN A 659 55.19 15.80 51.87
N THR A 660 54.23 16.58 52.39
CA THR A 660 53.76 17.85 51.78
C THR A 660 54.85 18.94 51.58
N ASP A 661 56.07 18.74 52.11
CA ASP A 661 57.23 19.59 51.86
C ASP A 661 58.11 19.14 50.68
N GLN A 662 57.82 17.98 50.07
CA GLN A 662 58.48 17.38 48.90
C GLN A 662 60.00 17.44 49.05
N ALA A 663 60.46 17.02 50.23
CA ALA A 663 61.87 16.94 50.54
C ALA A 663 62.50 15.84 49.69
N ASN A 664 63.58 16.21 49.02
CA ASN A 664 64.52 15.34 48.33
C ASN A 664 65.87 16.07 48.46
N LEU A 665 66.83 15.41 49.10
CA LEU A 665 68.09 16.01 49.52
C LEU A 665 69.21 15.82 48.48
N ASP A 666 69.17 14.76 47.68
CA ASP A 666 70.20 14.42 46.67
C ASP A 666 69.80 14.77 45.21
N ASP A 667 68.55 15.24 45.01
CA ASP A 667 67.87 15.53 43.74
C ASP A 667 67.63 14.27 42.84
N ASP A 668 67.34 13.08 43.41
CA ASP A 668 66.95 11.86 42.65
C ASP A 668 65.44 11.74 42.32
N ASP A 669 64.93 10.56 41.95
CA ASP A 669 63.50 10.36 41.58
C ASP A 669 62.59 10.09 42.81
N ASP A 670 63.13 9.67 43.97
CA ASP A 670 62.40 9.38 45.21
C ASP A 670 62.45 10.60 46.18
N GLY A 671 61.67 10.59 47.26
CA GLY A 671 61.68 11.64 48.30
C GLY A 671 62.18 11.16 49.66
N ASP A 672 62.67 12.09 50.50
CA ASP A 672 63.27 11.89 51.83
C ASP A 672 62.52 10.93 52.78
N VAL A 673 61.23 10.67 52.55
CA VAL A 673 60.39 9.80 53.41
C VAL A 673 60.19 8.39 52.86
N CYS A 674 60.35 8.19 51.55
CA CYS A 674 60.19 6.91 50.85
C CYS A 674 61.51 6.34 50.32
N ASP A 675 62.53 7.18 50.16
CA ASP A 675 63.88 6.81 49.76
C ASP A 675 64.61 5.93 50.81
N GLU A 676 65.37 4.95 50.31
CA GLU A 676 66.24 4.10 51.12
C GLU A 676 67.64 4.71 51.39
N ASP A 677 68.08 5.76 50.69
CA ASP A 677 69.46 6.32 50.66
C ASP A 677 69.48 7.87 50.58
N ILE A 678 68.86 8.54 51.58
CA ILE A 678 68.35 9.94 51.56
C ILE A 678 69.34 11.02 51.08
N ASP A 679 70.65 10.81 51.16
CA ASP A 679 71.66 11.79 50.73
C ASP A 679 72.49 11.36 49.50
N GLY A 680 72.09 10.27 48.81
CA GLY A 680 72.66 9.83 47.52
C GLY A 680 74.11 9.34 47.62
N ASP A 681 74.55 9.06 48.84
CA ASP A 681 75.90 8.70 49.25
C ASP A 681 76.37 7.31 48.78
N GLY A 682 75.42 6.36 48.73
CA GLY A 682 75.64 4.93 48.52
C GLY A 682 75.53 4.06 49.79
N LEU A 683 75.14 4.61 50.94
CA LEU A 683 74.90 3.92 52.22
C LEU A 683 73.47 4.13 52.72
N ARG A 684 72.55 3.28 52.24
CA ARG A 684 71.16 3.23 52.72
C ARG A 684 71.00 3.59 54.20
N ASN A 685 70.07 4.49 54.51
CA ASN A 685 69.73 5.04 55.83
C ASN A 685 69.85 4.07 57.01
N ILE A 686 69.44 2.81 56.81
CA ILE A 686 69.44 1.74 57.83
C ILE A 686 70.86 1.27 58.24
N CYS A 687 71.87 1.52 57.41
CA CYS A 687 73.27 1.12 57.61
C CYS A 687 74.10 2.17 58.35
N GLU A 688 73.56 3.36 58.51
CA GLU A 688 74.18 4.53 59.11
C GLU A 688 73.74 4.70 60.56
N ILE A 689 72.43 4.61 60.82
CA ILE A 689 71.84 4.77 62.15
C ILE A 689 72.54 3.83 63.18
N PRO A 690 73.05 4.34 64.30
CA PRO A 690 73.79 3.54 65.27
C PRO A 690 72.89 2.57 66.06
N THR A 691 72.80 1.33 65.59
CA THR A 691 72.08 0.25 66.30
C THR A 691 72.94 -0.41 67.40
N THR A 692 72.30 -0.89 68.47
CA THR A 692 72.99 -1.54 69.60
C THR A 692 73.12 -3.07 69.47
N ASP A 693 72.82 -3.63 68.30
CA ASP A 693 72.90 -5.05 67.98
C ASP A 693 73.71 -5.25 66.68
N ALA A 694 73.94 -6.49 66.25
CA ALA A 694 74.71 -6.74 65.04
C ALA A 694 74.06 -6.11 63.79
N CYS A 695 74.88 -5.47 62.94
CA CYS A 695 74.47 -4.73 61.73
C CYS A 695 73.41 -5.49 60.90
N PRO A 696 72.32 -4.84 60.46
CA PRO A 696 71.25 -5.49 59.70
C PRO A 696 71.77 -6.25 58.46
N VAL A 697 71.15 -7.38 58.15
CA VAL A 697 71.57 -8.24 57.02
C VAL A 697 71.42 -7.52 55.66
N ALA A 698 70.59 -6.47 55.58
CA ALA A 698 70.47 -5.59 54.42
C ALA A 698 71.80 -4.87 54.06
N CYS A 699 72.66 -4.58 55.04
CA CYS A 699 73.95 -3.92 54.84
C CYS A 699 75.09 -4.88 54.42
N ALA A 700 74.78 -6.17 54.19
CA ALA A 700 75.80 -7.20 54.02
C ALA A 700 76.52 -7.17 52.67
N ASP A 701 75.92 -6.60 51.61
CA ASP A 701 76.50 -6.59 50.26
C ASP A 701 77.57 -5.49 50.07
N VAL A 702 77.57 -4.42 50.88
CA VAL A 702 78.63 -3.39 50.85
C VAL A 702 79.84 -3.81 51.71
N CYS A 703 79.62 -4.50 52.84
CA CYS A 703 80.66 -4.81 53.84
C CYS A 703 81.40 -6.16 53.65
N ALA A 704 81.19 -6.88 52.53
CA ALA A 704 81.50 -8.32 52.43
C ALA A 704 82.99 -8.74 52.56
N ASP A 705 83.96 -7.86 52.40
CA ASP A 705 85.41 -8.20 52.36
C ASP A 705 86.30 -7.48 53.40
N LEU A 706 85.75 -6.70 54.34
CA LEU A 706 86.52 -5.95 55.35
C LEU A 706 86.56 -6.63 56.73
N PRO A 707 87.74 -6.99 57.29
CA PRO A 707 87.85 -7.73 58.56
C PRO A 707 87.48 -6.97 59.85
N SER A 708 86.88 -5.77 59.76
CA SER A 708 86.68 -4.87 60.91
C SER A 708 85.35 -4.11 60.94
N CYS A 709 84.41 -4.34 60.03
CA CYS A 709 83.05 -3.80 60.16
C CYS A 709 82.33 -4.47 61.34
N SER A 710 82.38 -3.81 62.50
CA SER A 710 81.72 -4.22 63.74
C SER A 710 80.81 -3.10 64.26
N GLY A 711 80.04 -2.50 63.34
CA GLY A 711 79.04 -1.46 63.58
C GLY A 711 78.42 -1.00 62.26
N CYS A 712 77.23 -0.39 62.34
CA CYS A 712 76.76 0.61 61.39
C CYS A 712 77.76 1.78 61.36
N ALA A 713 77.80 2.58 60.28
CA ALA A 713 78.78 3.67 60.13
C ALA A 713 78.67 4.74 61.24
N ALA A 714 77.46 4.91 61.81
CA ALA A 714 77.12 5.93 62.81
C ALA A 714 77.21 7.38 62.29
N THR A 715 77.05 7.51 60.97
CA THR A 715 76.88 8.71 60.15
C THR A 715 75.45 9.26 60.28
N ASP A 716 75.17 10.45 59.73
CA ASP A 716 73.83 11.06 59.73
C ASP A 716 73.18 10.84 58.34
N PRO A 717 72.03 10.15 58.22
CA PRO A 717 71.35 9.84 56.93
C PRO A 717 70.78 11.03 56.14
N ARG A 718 71.43 12.18 56.23
CA ARG A 718 71.09 13.46 55.62
C ARG A 718 72.34 14.32 55.42
N ASP A 719 73.52 13.71 55.40
CA ASP A 719 74.82 14.38 55.34
C ASP A 719 75.85 13.44 54.69
N ALA A 720 75.82 13.38 53.36
CA ALA A 720 76.63 12.49 52.52
C ALA A 720 78.16 12.59 52.67
N ASP A 721 78.69 13.36 53.61
CA ASP A 721 80.11 13.54 53.95
C ASP A 721 80.17 13.97 55.42
N SER A 722 79.94 13.01 56.33
CA SER A 722 79.69 13.24 57.77
C SER A 722 80.85 13.94 58.52
N ASP A 723 82.01 14.10 57.88
CA ASP A 723 83.18 14.79 58.45
C ASP A 723 83.71 16.01 57.68
N ASP A 724 83.06 16.42 56.59
CA ASP A 724 83.49 17.48 55.64
C ASP A 724 84.84 17.19 54.92
N GLY A 725 85.27 15.92 54.84
CA GLY A 725 86.56 15.45 54.32
C GLY A 725 86.71 15.50 52.79
N GLY A 726 85.59 15.44 52.07
CA GLY A 726 85.50 15.66 50.62
C GLY A 726 85.36 14.39 49.78
N LEU A 727 85.02 13.26 50.40
CA LEU A 727 84.52 12.04 49.77
C LEU A 727 83.35 11.55 50.61
N SER A 728 82.36 10.91 49.98
CA SER A 728 81.17 10.49 50.70
C SER A 728 81.41 9.30 51.63
N ASP A 729 80.60 9.18 52.67
CA ASP A 729 80.66 8.12 53.67
C ASP A 729 80.62 6.73 52.99
N GLY A 730 79.77 6.55 51.98
CA GLY A 730 79.67 5.36 51.13
C GLY A 730 80.85 5.19 50.19
N ALA A 731 81.42 6.27 49.67
CA ALA A 731 82.68 6.20 48.94
C ALA A 731 83.85 5.79 49.86
N GLU A 732 83.84 6.16 51.14
CA GLU A 732 84.78 5.70 52.15
C GLU A 732 84.57 4.25 52.55
N VAL A 733 83.35 3.83 52.91
CA VAL A 733 83.05 2.43 53.24
C VAL A 733 83.41 1.51 52.06
N ALA A 734 83.10 1.89 50.81
CA ALA A 734 83.49 1.15 49.62
C ALA A 734 85.02 1.08 49.40
N ARG A 735 85.80 2.02 49.96
CA ARG A 735 87.27 2.02 49.97
C ARG A 735 87.88 1.37 51.22
N GLY A 736 87.08 1.16 52.27
CA GLY A 736 87.50 0.74 53.61
C GLY A 736 88.16 1.83 54.45
N GLY A 737 87.74 3.09 54.26
CA GLY A 737 88.00 4.23 55.15
C GLY A 737 87.13 4.19 56.42
N ASP A 738 87.13 5.28 57.19
CA ASP A 738 86.37 5.45 58.44
C ASP A 738 85.57 6.78 58.33
N PRO A 739 84.26 6.76 58.00
CA PRO A 739 83.42 7.93 57.64
C PRO A 739 83.23 9.06 58.67
N LEU A 740 84.15 9.21 59.61
CA LEU A 740 84.13 10.15 60.72
C LEU A 740 85.56 10.68 60.99
N ASN A 741 86.42 10.70 59.96
CA ASN A 741 87.86 10.95 59.99
C ASN A 741 88.44 11.66 58.72
N GLU A 742 88.19 12.97 58.58
CA GLU A 742 88.69 13.96 57.57
C GLU A 742 90.18 13.86 57.11
N ASP A 743 91.01 13.10 57.85
CA ASP A 743 92.45 12.92 57.60
C ASP A 743 92.75 11.78 56.58
N ASP A 744 91.79 10.90 56.23
CA ASP A 744 92.06 9.71 55.38
C ASP A 744 91.58 9.73 53.92
N ASP A 745 90.82 10.74 53.53
CA ASP A 745 90.44 11.05 52.13
C ASP A 745 91.60 11.33 51.18
N VAL A 746 92.75 11.71 51.73
CA VAL A 746 93.87 12.22 50.96
C VAL A 746 94.77 11.09 50.45
N LEU A 747 94.50 10.62 49.22
CA LEU A 747 95.27 9.62 48.47
C LEU A 747 96.80 9.61 48.75
N PRO A 748 97.38 8.53 49.33
CA PRO A 748 98.78 8.52 49.75
C PRO A 748 99.81 8.31 48.61
N GLY A 749 100.29 9.43 48.05
CA GLY A 749 101.73 9.70 47.92
C GLY A 749 102.56 9.09 46.76
N LEU A 750 102.97 9.94 45.81
CA LEU A 750 103.92 9.63 44.72
C LEU A 750 105.35 10.15 44.96
N ILE A 751 106.35 9.28 45.22
CA ILE A 751 107.80 9.51 44.91
C ILE A 751 108.46 8.10 44.75
N SER A 752 109.31 7.75 43.77
CA SER A 752 110.38 8.48 43.06
C SER A 752 110.74 7.82 41.71
N GLY A 753 111.36 8.55 40.75
CA GLY A 753 111.85 7.87 39.53
C GLY A 753 112.45 8.66 38.35
N GLY A 754 112.34 9.99 38.27
CA GLY A 754 113.14 10.82 37.33
C GLY A 754 112.88 10.68 35.81
N GLY A 755 112.15 11.63 35.22
CA GLY A 755 111.96 11.75 33.76
C GLY A 755 111.38 13.10 33.31
N VAL A 756 112.26 14.08 33.09
CA VAL A 756 112.03 15.48 32.63
C VAL A 756 110.97 15.57 31.50
N TYR A 757 109.93 16.43 31.51
CA TYR A 757 109.95 17.91 31.33
C TYR A 757 108.58 18.59 31.58
N THR A 758 108.59 19.76 32.25
CA THR A 758 107.67 20.95 32.15
C THR A 758 106.14 20.74 32.19
N CYS A 759 105.40 21.26 33.20
CA CYS A 759 104.99 22.67 33.37
C CYS A 759 104.23 23.27 32.16
N GLY A 760 102.98 23.76 32.28
CA GLY A 760 102.04 23.83 33.42
C GLY A 760 100.97 24.92 33.20
N VAL A 761 99.96 24.98 34.09
CA VAL A 761 98.95 26.07 34.33
C VAL A 761 98.10 26.59 33.13
N GLY A 762 96.80 26.88 33.26
CA GLY A 762 95.88 26.70 34.40
C GLY A 762 94.53 27.44 34.17
N HIS A 763 93.49 27.01 34.89
CA HIS A 763 92.20 27.66 35.21
C HIS A 763 91.28 28.34 34.17
N ALA A 764 90.00 28.01 34.37
CA ALA A 764 88.79 28.86 34.34
C ALA A 764 88.12 29.25 33.01
N GLY A 765 86.79 29.04 33.00
CA GLY A 765 85.84 29.98 32.39
C GLY A 765 85.19 29.56 31.07
N SER A 766 83.96 29.04 31.16
CA SER A 766 82.90 29.25 30.16
C SER A 766 82.54 30.76 30.05
N PRO A 767 81.68 31.21 29.10
CA PRO A 767 81.24 30.61 27.83
C PRO A 767 81.41 31.57 26.62
N LEU A 768 81.02 31.11 25.40
CA LEU A 768 80.24 31.82 24.35
C LEU A 768 80.64 31.53 22.89
N ALA A 769 79.81 30.70 22.24
CA ALA A 769 79.14 31.01 20.96
C ALA A 769 79.99 30.99 19.64
N PRO A 770 79.41 31.20 18.44
CA PRO A 770 78.98 30.04 17.63
C PRO A 770 79.34 30.12 16.12
N LEU A 771 79.13 29.01 15.38
CA LEU A 771 78.99 29.01 13.91
C LEU A 771 78.26 27.72 13.46
N LEU A 772 76.96 27.75 13.12
CA LEU A 772 76.37 28.13 11.82
C LEU A 772 76.90 27.36 10.59
N ALA A 773 76.18 26.31 10.18
CA ALA A 773 75.43 26.19 8.91
C ALA A 773 75.11 24.70 8.63
N PHE A 774 73.86 24.26 8.42
CA PHE A 774 72.96 24.65 7.31
C PHE A 774 71.47 24.32 7.62
N VAL A 775 70.56 25.06 6.97
CA VAL A 775 69.09 24.91 6.97
C VAL A 775 68.67 24.50 5.53
N ALA A 776 67.72 23.60 5.28
CA ALA A 776 66.25 23.74 5.21
C ALA A 776 65.66 22.35 4.89
N LEU A 777 64.36 22.01 4.94
CA LEU A 777 63.09 22.70 4.65
C LEU A 777 61.95 21.75 5.12
N GLY A 778 60.71 22.11 5.47
CA GLY A 778 60.01 23.40 5.64
C GLY A 778 58.48 23.16 5.70
N LEU A 779 57.73 24.00 6.42
CA LEU A 779 56.33 23.74 6.83
C LEU A 779 55.27 23.95 5.72
N ALA A 780 54.12 23.30 5.91
CA ALA A 780 52.80 23.35 5.23
C ALA A 780 52.39 24.59 4.39
N LEU A 781 51.57 24.36 3.34
CA LEU A 781 50.17 24.85 3.31
C LEU A 781 49.28 24.24 2.19
N VAL A 782 47.97 24.40 2.40
CA VAL A 782 46.81 23.88 1.65
C VAL A 782 46.37 24.80 0.49
N VAL A 783 45.41 24.32 -0.31
CA VAL A 783 44.49 25.03 -1.23
C VAL A 783 44.90 25.15 -2.71
N ARG A 784 44.27 24.27 -3.52
CA ARG A 784 44.14 24.42 -4.97
C ARG A 784 42.88 25.26 -5.29
N ARG A 785 43.03 26.38 -6.01
CA ARG A 785 41.93 26.96 -6.83
C ARG A 785 42.48 27.51 -8.14
N GLY A 786 41.98 26.99 -9.26
CA GLY A 786 42.43 27.33 -10.61
C GLY A 786 41.30 27.22 -11.61
N SER A 787 40.47 28.27 -11.69
CA SER A 787 39.35 28.36 -12.63
C SER A 787 39.78 28.70 -14.07
N ARG A 788 39.10 28.12 -15.06
CA ARG A 788 38.44 28.78 -16.24
C ARG A 788 38.57 27.99 -17.54
N SER A 789 37.43 27.57 -18.09
CA SER A 789 36.95 27.99 -19.42
C SER A 789 35.52 27.49 -19.62
#